data_AF-A0A8V1AN33-F1
#
_entry.id   AF-A0A8V1AN33-F1
#
_cell.length_a   1.000
_cell.length_b   1.000
_cell.length_c   1.000
_cell.angle_alpha   90.00
_cell.angle_beta   90.00
_cell.angle_gamma   90.00
#
_symmetry.space_group_name_H-M   'P 1'
#
loop_
_entity.id
_entity.type
_entity.pdbx_description
1 polymer ?
#
loop_
_entity_poly.entity_id
_entity_poly.type
_entity_poly.pdbx_seq_one_letter_code
_entity_poly.pdbx_strand_id
1 'polypeptide(L)'
;MATAGRSSPPRRANRLIYERSPYLQQHAHNPVDWYPWGQEAFDKAKRENKLIFLSVGYSTCHWCHVMEEESFKNQEIGEIMSKNFVCIKVDREERPDVDKVYMTFVQATSGGGGWPMSVWLTPDLRPFVGGTYFPPEDSAHHVGFRTVLLRIAEQWRQNQEALLQSSQRILEALRSLSRVGTQDQQAAPPAQEVLTTCFQQLSGSYDEEYGGFSQCPKFPTPVNLNFLFTYWALHRTTPEGARALQMSLHTLKMMAHGGIHDHIGQGFHRYSTDRHWHVPHFEKMLYDQGQLAVVYSRAFQISGDEFFADVAADILLYASRDLGSPAGGFYSAEDADSYPTATSSEKREGAFCVWAAEEVRALLPDPVEGAADGTTLGDVFMHYYGVKEDGNVSPRKDPHKELQGKNVLIAHSSPELTAAHFGLEPGQLSAVLQEGRRRLQAARAQRPRPHLDTKMLASWNGLMISGFAQAGAVLAKQEYVSRAAQAAGFVRRHLWEPGSGRLLRSCYRGEADVVEQSAAPIHGFLEDYVFVIQGLFDLYEASLDQSWLEWALQLQHTQDKLFWDPKGFAYFSSEAGDPSLLLRLKDGAWGPWAEQGWSWRWADVTPCPLQTRMEQSPLPTLLLSQTCSEQPRIPATWSGWKRLGRSWLPSLRGCRRSRWPCPRWPGPLPCSITPSNRW
;
A
#
# COMPACT_ATOMS: atom_id res chain seq x y z
N MET A 1 26.81 -47.71 11.18
CA MET A 1 27.57 -46.43 11.08
C MET A 1 26.63 -45.42 10.45
N ALA A 2 26.19 -44.41 11.20
CA ALA A 2 25.38 -43.33 10.64
C ALA A 2 26.29 -42.28 10.00
N THR A 3 26.04 -41.93 8.74
CA THR A 3 26.73 -40.83 8.06
C THR A 3 26.23 -39.51 8.62
N ALA A 4 27.00 -38.92 9.52
CA ALA A 4 26.75 -37.55 9.98
C ALA A 4 26.76 -36.61 8.78
N GLY A 5 25.63 -35.92 8.54
CA GLY A 5 25.57 -34.84 7.55
C GLY A 5 26.60 -33.78 7.92
N ARG A 6 27.39 -33.32 6.94
CA ARG A 6 28.34 -32.22 7.15
C ARG A 6 27.55 -30.96 7.46
N SER A 7 27.49 -30.57 8.73
CA SER A 7 27.05 -29.24 9.12
C SER A 7 27.97 -28.21 8.48
N SER A 8 27.41 -27.31 7.68
CA SER A 8 28.11 -26.12 7.19
C SER A 8 28.75 -25.39 8.38
N PRO A 9 30.00 -24.90 8.28
CA PRO A 9 30.61 -24.13 9.36
C PRO A 9 29.74 -22.89 9.67
N PRO A 10 29.62 -22.47 10.94
CA PRO A 10 28.77 -21.35 11.31
C PRO A 10 29.22 -20.08 10.57
N ARG A 11 28.34 -19.52 9.73
CA ARG A 11 28.61 -18.28 8.99
C ARG A 11 28.80 -17.14 9.99
N ARG A 12 30.00 -16.55 10.00
CA ARG A 12 30.35 -15.41 10.84
C ARG A 12 29.33 -14.28 10.66
N ALA A 13 28.70 -13.85 11.74
CA ALA A 13 27.78 -12.72 11.70
C ALA A 13 28.53 -11.40 11.47
N ASN A 14 27.93 -10.50 10.69
CA ASN A 14 28.28 -9.08 10.59
C ASN A 14 27.48 -8.27 11.65
N ARG A 15 27.50 -6.93 11.56
CA ARG A 15 26.91 -6.06 12.58
C ARG A 15 25.39 -6.09 12.65
N LEU A 16 24.71 -6.48 11.56
CA LEU A 16 23.25 -6.45 11.49
C LEU A 16 22.57 -7.44 12.46
N ILE A 17 23.34 -8.37 13.07
CA ILE A 17 22.86 -9.27 14.12
C ILE A 17 22.38 -8.54 15.39
N TYR A 18 22.83 -7.30 15.60
CA TYR A 18 22.46 -6.47 16.75
C TYR A 18 21.24 -5.57 16.49
N GLU A 19 20.77 -5.49 15.24
CA GLU A 19 19.60 -4.71 14.85
C GLU A 19 18.30 -5.42 15.23
N ARG A 20 17.18 -4.68 15.26
CA ARG A 20 15.85 -5.24 15.53
C ARG A 20 14.96 -5.40 14.30
N SER A 21 15.27 -4.71 13.19
CA SER A 21 14.63 -4.93 11.90
C SER A 21 14.79 -6.39 11.46
N PRO A 22 13.69 -7.10 11.12
CA PRO A 22 13.77 -8.41 10.46
C PRO A 22 14.53 -8.34 9.12
N TYR A 23 14.39 -7.25 8.37
CA TYR A 23 15.12 -7.01 7.12
C TYR A 23 16.63 -6.92 7.34
N LEU A 24 17.10 -6.23 8.38
CA LEU A 24 18.53 -6.15 8.67
C LEU A 24 19.07 -7.48 9.20
N GLN A 25 18.34 -8.13 10.11
CA GLN A 25 18.72 -9.42 10.67
C GLN A 25 18.85 -10.53 9.63
N GLN A 26 18.00 -10.58 8.59
CA GLN A 26 18.10 -11.62 7.54
C GLN A 26 19.48 -11.57 6.83
N HIS A 27 20.05 -10.37 6.71
CA HIS A 27 21.34 -10.14 6.06
C HIS A 27 22.56 -10.29 6.99
N ALA A 28 22.36 -10.63 8.27
CA ALA A 28 23.42 -10.69 9.28
C ALA A 28 24.49 -11.76 9.02
N HIS A 29 24.17 -12.82 8.26
CA HIS A 29 25.09 -13.93 7.95
C HIS A 29 25.57 -13.95 6.49
N ASN A 30 25.38 -12.86 5.74
CA ASN A 30 25.89 -12.73 4.38
C ASN A 30 27.41 -12.47 4.38
N PRO A 31 28.15 -12.94 3.36
CA PRO A 31 29.60 -12.73 3.22
C PRO A 31 30.04 -11.27 3.08
N VAL A 32 29.10 -10.34 2.89
CA VAL A 32 29.34 -8.89 2.91
C VAL A 32 29.52 -8.39 4.36
N ASP A 33 30.56 -7.59 4.64
CA ASP A 33 30.72 -6.84 5.90
C ASP A 33 29.71 -5.68 5.95
N TRP A 34 28.44 -6.00 6.22
CA TRP A 34 27.37 -5.03 6.34
C TRP A 34 27.46 -4.21 7.64
N TYR A 35 27.12 -2.93 7.52
CA TYR A 35 26.90 -1.97 8.59
C TYR A 35 25.45 -1.49 8.54
N PRO A 36 24.83 -1.17 9.69
CA PRO A 36 23.61 -0.37 9.72
C PRO A 36 23.91 1.09 9.31
N TRP A 37 22.88 1.88 9.04
CA TRP A 37 23.02 3.31 8.77
C TRP A 37 23.41 4.08 10.04
N GLY A 38 24.69 4.43 10.18
CA GLY A 38 25.17 5.13 11.36
C GLY A 38 26.65 5.54 11.31
N GLN A 39 27.07 6.27 12.35
CA GLN A 39 28.35 6.96 12.39
C GLN A 39 29.58 6.04 12.22
N GLU A 40 29.54 4.79 12.73
CA GLU A 40 30.65 3.83 12.56
C GLU A 40 30.99 3.61 11.08
N ALA A 41 29.97 3.46 10.23
CA ALA A 41 30.14 3.25 8.79
C ALA A 41 30.67 4.51 8.10
N PHE A 42 30.14 5.69 8.47
CA PHE A 42 30.55 6.97 7.88
C PHE A 42 32.01 7.31 8.23
N ASP A 43 32.40 7.13 9.50
CA ASP A 43 33.77 7.35 9.96
C ASP A 43 34.74 6.34 9.32
N LYS A 44 34.31 5.08 9.15
CA LYS A 44 35.10 4.08 8.41
C LYS A 44 35.31 4.50 6.95
N ALA A 45 34.26 4.93 6.25
CA ALA A 45 34.33 5.35 4.85
C ALA A 45 35.29 6.54 4.67
N LYS A 46 35.20 7.53 5.56
CA LYS A 46 36.10 8.70 5.58
C LYS A 46 37.55 8.32 5.90
N ARG A 47 37.77 7.55 6.97
CA ARG A 47 39.11 7.11 7.41
C ARG A 47 39.83 6.25 6.38
N GLU A 48 39.10 5.41 5.64
CA GLU A 48 39.68 4.53 4.61
C GLU A 48 39.64 5.13 3.19
N ASN A 49 39.12 6.37 3.02
CA ASN A 49 38.83 6.99 1.71
C ASN A 49 38.09 6.03 0.75
N LYS A 50 37.08 5.31 1.28
CA LYS A 50 36.29 4.33 0.53
C LYS A 50 34.91 4.86 0.20
N LEU A 51 34.46 4.54 -1.02
CA LEU A 51 33.06 4.68 -1.40
C LEU A 51 32.16 3.85 -0.48
N ILE A 52 30.95 4.34 -0.26
CA ILE A 52 29.88 3.60 0.40
C ILE A 52 29.02 2.92 -0.66
N PHE A 53 28.70 1.65 -0.46
CA PHE A 53 27.61 0.98 -1.16
C PHE A 53 26.39 0.96 -0.24
N LEU A 54 25.37 1.74 -0.58
CA LEU A 54 24.10 1.79 0.12
C LEU A 54 23.11 0.85 -0.55
N SER A 55 22.60 -0.14 0.19
CA SER A 55 21.49 -0.99 -0.23
C SER A 55 20.27 -0.76 0.66
N VAL A 56 19.14 -0.41 0.05
CA VAL A 56 17.89 -0.10 0.75
C VAL A 56 16.77 -1.05 0.29
N GLY A 57 15.97 -1.54 1.23
CA GLY A 57 14.84 -2.44 0.97
C GLY A 57 13.98 -2.67 2.21
N TYR A 58 13.18 -3.73 2.21
CA TYR A 58 12.31 -4.13 3.31
C TYR A 58 12.09 -5.66 3.30
N SER A 59 11.65 -6.20 4.43
CA SER A 59 11.63 -7.64 4.78
C SER A 59 10.77 -8.51 3.87
N THR A 60 9.65 -7.98 3.40
CA THR A 60 8.65 -8.71 2.61
C THR A 60 8.88 -8.64 1.11
N CYS A 61 9.92 -7.92 0.66
CA CYS A 61 10.15 -7.61 -0.75
C CYS A 61 10.74 -8.78 -1.54
N HIS A 62 9.98 -9.32 -2.50
CA HIS A 62 10.44 -10.41 -3.37
C HIS A 62 11.79 -10.07 -4.06
N TRP A 63 11.88 -8.93 -4.75
CA TRP A 63 13.11 -8.53 -5.45
C TRP A 63 14.30 -8.29 -4.50
N CYS A 64 14.07 -8.01 -3.22
CA CYS A 64 15.17 -7.94 -2.24
C CYS A 64 15.70 -9.33 -1.89
N HIS A 65 14.84 -10.35 -1.85
CA HIS A 65 15.25 -11.74 -1.67
C HIS A 65 16.01 -12.27 -2.88
N VAL A 66 15.55 -11.97 -4.11
CA VAL A 66 16.26 -12.30 -5.36
C VAL A 66 17.67 -11.72 -5.37
N MET A 67 17.82 -10.42 -5.07
CA MET A 67 19.13 -9.76 -4.97
C MET A 67 20.00 -10.32 -3.83
N GLU A 68 19.40 -10.77 -2.73
CA GLU A 68 20.15 -11.46 -1.69
C GLU A 68 20.70 -12.79 -2.17
N GLU A 69 19.85 -13.65 -2.75
CA GLU A 69 20.23 -15.02 -3.14
C GLU A 69 21.23 -15.01 -4.29
N GLU A 70 20.96 -14.24 -5.35
CA GLU A 70 21.82 -14.18 -6.53
C GLU A 70 23.14 -13.43 -6.27
N SER A 71 23.12 -12.35 -5.47
CA SER A 71 24.28 -11.46 -5.30
C SER A 71 24.86 -11.42 -3.87
N PHE A 72 24.07 -11.12 -2.83
CA PHE A 72 24.63 -10.87 -1.50
C PHE A 72 25.08 -12.13 -0.73
N LYS A 73 24.56 -13.31 -1.07
CA LYS A 73 25.02 -14.61 -0.56
C LYS A 73 26.21 -15.20 -1.33
N ASN A 74 26.51 -14.67 -2.53
CA ASN A 74 27.66 -15.09 -3.33
C ASN A 74 28.97 -14.64 -2.66
N GLN A 75 29.86 -15.60 -2.38
CA GLN A 75 31.12 -15.35 -1.66
C GLN A 75 32.06 -14.40 -2.43
N GLU A 76 32.18 -14.54 -3.75
CA GLU A 76 33.07 -13.70 -4.56
C GLU A 76 32.54 -12.25 -4.63
N ILE A 77 31.23 -12.09 -4.85
CA ILE A 77 30.59 -10.77 -4.83
C ILE A 77 30.74 -10.14 -3.44
N GLY A 78 30.52 -10.89 -2.36
CA GLY A 78 30.69 -10.43 -0.98
C GLY A 78 32.10 -9.97 -0.65
N GLU A 79 33.12 -10.66 -1.17
CA GLU A 79 34.53 -10.27 -1.04
C GLU A 79 34.86 -9.02 -1.86
N ILE A 80 34.38 -8.92 -3.11
CA ILE A 80 34.53 -7.72 -3.95
C ILE A 80 33.88 -6.51 -3.26
N MET A 81 32.68 -6.67 -2.71
CA MET A 81 31.96 -5.62 -1.98
C MET A 81 32.76 -5.16 -0.77
N SER A 82 33.05 -6.07 0.18
CA SER A 82 33.70 -5.75 1.45
C SER A 82 35.14 -5.22 1.31
N LYS A 83 35.83 -5.60 0.25
CA LYS A 83 37.19 -5.12 -0.04
C LYS A 83 37.19 -3.67 -0.53
N ASN A 84 36.27 -3.32 -1.44
CA ASN A 84 36.31 -2.05 -2.17
C ASN A 84 35.40 -0.96 -1.58
N PHE A 85 34.35 -1.34 -0.83
CA PHE A 85 33.31 -0.43 -0.35
C PHE A 85 33.11 -0.56 1.17
N VAL A 86 32.51 0.47 1.78
CA VAL A 86 31.81 0.32 3.06
C VAL A 86 30.34 0.01 2.74
N CYS A 87 29.90 -1.19 3.06
CA CYS A 87 28.57 -1.67 2.67
C CYS A 87 27.56 -1.37 3.77
N ILE A 88 26.58 -0.52 3.47
CA ILE A 88 25.52 -0.11 4.40
C ILE A 88 24.19 -0.70 3.94
N LYS A 89 23.47 -1.34 4.88
CA LYS A 89 22.14 -1.91 4.65
C LYS A 89 21.09 -1.10 5.42
N VAL A 90 19.97 -0.79 4.78
CA VAL A 90 18.91 0.06 5.34
C VAL A 90 17.53 -0.53 5.10
N ASP A 91 16.75 -0.62 6.17
CA ASP A 91 15.31 -0.88 6.12
C ASP A 91 14.56 0.44 5.82
N ARG A 92 13.88 0.53 4.68
CA ARG A 92 13.11 1.73 4.28
C ARG A 92 11.89 1.99 5.14
N GLU A 93 11.44 1.01 5.92
CA GLU A 93 10.32 1.18 6.84
C GLU A 93 10.79 1.85 8.13
N GLU A 94 12.03 1.60 8.56
CA GLU A 94 12.67 2.27 9.70
C GLU A 94 13.29 3.62 9.34
N ARG A 95 13.84 3.75 8.12
CA ARG A 95 14.50 4.97 7.62
C ARG A 95 13.90 5.45 6.29
N PRO A 96 12.61 5.85 6.27
CA PRO A 96 11.97 6.42 5.08
C PRO A 96 12.62 7.76 4.66
N ASP A 97 13.30 8.44 5.58
CA ASP A 97 14.07 9.66 5.34
C ASP A 97 15.31 9.42 4.45
N VAL A 98 16.07 8.36 4.75
CA VAL A 98 17.23 7.92 3.97
C VAL A 98 16.76 7.41 2.61
N ASP A 99 15.77 6.52 2.61
CA ASP A 99 15.17 5.97 1.39
C ASP A 99 14.72 7.07 0.43
N LYS A 100 13.92 8.03 0.90
CA LYS A 100 13.37 9.10 0.05
C LYS A 100 14.45 9.95 -0.62
N VAL A 101 15.53 10.31 0.09
CA VAL A 101 16.64 11.10 -0.48
C VAL A 101 17.31 10.36 -1.64
N TYR A 102 17.65 9.09 -1.44
CA TYR A 102 18.37 8.32 -2.45
C TYR A 102 17.47 7.77 -3.56
N MET A 103 16.18 7.56 -3.29
CA MET A 103 15.20 7.19 -4.32
C MET A 103 14.88 8.35 -5.25
N THR A 104 14.72 9.58 -4.74
CA THR A 104 14.62 10.78 -5.60
C THR A 104 15.88 10.94 -6.46
N PHE A 105 17.07 10.59 -5.96
CA PHE A 105 18.28 10.52 -6.78
C PHE A 105 18.21 9.48 -7.90
N VAL A 106 17.83 8.23 -7.60
CA VAL A 106 17.71 7.16 -8.60
C VAL A 106 16.67 7.53 -9.66
N GLN A 107 15.50 8.05 -9.28
CA GLN A 107 14.46 8.50 -10.19
C GLN A 107 14.93 9.66 -11.08
N ALA A 108 15.58 10.68 -10.51
CA ALA A 108 16.09 11.82 -11.27
C ALA A 108 17.21 11.47 -12.26
N THR A 109 17.95 10.38 -12.05
CA THR A 109 19.06 9.96 -12.93
C THR A 109 18.74 8.82 -13.90
N SER A 110 17.77 7.96 -13.58
CA SER A 110 17.43 6.78 -14.38
C SER A 110 16.03 6.81 -15.01
N GLY A 111 15.16 7.73 -14.57
CA GLY A 111 13.76 7.79 -15.01
C GLY A 111 12.84 6.74 -14.38
N GLY A 112 13.35 5.87 -13.51
CA GLY A 112 12.57 4.87 -12.77
C GLY A 112 13.06 4.71 -11.34
N GLY A 113 12.37 3.89 -10.54
CA GLY A 113 12.72 3.62 -9.15
C GLY A 113 12.07 2.33 -8.64
N GLY A 114 12.49 1.88 -7.46
CA GLY A 114 11.99 0.64 -6.86
C GLY A 114 13.01 -0.02 -5.93
N TRP A 115 12.58 -1.06 -5.22
CA TRP A 115 13.42 -1.83 -4.31
C TRP A 115 13.74 -3.21 -4.92
N PRO A 116 14.93 -3.78 -4.67
CA PRO A 116 16.02 -3.25 -3.87
C PRO A 116 16.66 -2.04 -4.55
N MET A 117 16.99 -1.01 -3.78
CA MET A 117 17.70 0.17 -4.27
C MET A 117 19.19 0.02 -3.97
N SER A 118 20.03 0.26 -4.97
CA SER A 118 21.49 0.10 -4.92
C SER A 118 22.16 1.40 -5.34
N VAL A 119 22.84 2.08 -4.42
CA VAL A 119 23.41 3.42 -4.64
C VAL A 119 24.85 3.50 -4.15
N TRP A 120 25.72 4.11 -4.94
CA TRP A 120 27.10 4.39 -4.54
C TRP A 120 27.24 5.85 -4.11
N LEU A 121 27.79 6.04 -2.91
CA LEU A 121 28.01 7.33 -2.29
C LEU A 121 29.50 7.60 -2.07
N THR A 122 29.89 8.87 -2.11
CA THR A 122 31.21 9.31 -1.64
C THR A 122 31.33 9.12 -0.11
N PRO A 123 32.53 9.21 0.49
CA PRO A 123 32.70 9.20 1.95
C PRO A 123 31.90 10.29 2.69
N ASP A 124 31.51 11.36 1.99
CA ASP A 124 30.62 12.43 2.48
C ASP A 124 29.15 12.22 2.07
N LEU A 125 28.73 10.96 1.88
CA LEU A 125 27.36 10.52 1.60
C LEU A 125 26.75 11.01 0.27
N ARG A 126 27.52 11.67 -0.62
CA ARG A 126 26.97 12.26 -1.85
C ARG A 126 26.75 11.17 -2.92
N PRO A 127 25.54 11.01 -3.48
CA PRO A 127 25.28 10.00 -4.49
C PRO A 127 25.87 10.40 -5.85
N PHE A 128 26.28 9.40 -6.63
CA PHE A 128 26.81 9.64 -8.00
C PHE A 128 26.50 8.51 -9.00
N VAL A 129 26.21 7.29 -8.53
CA VAL A 129 25.65 6.19 -9.35
C VAL A 129 24.56 5.51 -8.53
N GLY A 130 23.46 5.10 -9.17
CA GLY A 130 22.44 4.27 -8.54
C GLY A 130 21.57 3.54 -9.55
N GLY A 131 20.82 2.57 -9.04
CA GLY A 131 19.86 1.77 -9.79
C GLY A 131 19.05 0.89 -8.83
N THR A 132 18.25 -0.02 -9.38
CA THR A 132 17.44 -0.95 -8.60
C THR A 132 18.12 -2.32 -8.51
N TYR A 133 17.60 -3.30 -9.25
CA TYR A 133 18.16 -4.64 -9.39
C TYR A 133 19.35 -4.65 -10.36
N PHE A 134 20.38 -5.43 -10.02
CA PHE A 134 21.49 -5.76 -10.91
C PHE A 134 21.66 -7.29 -10.91
N PRO A 135 21.57 -7.97 -12.08
CA PRO A 135 21.84 -9.41 -12.13
C PRO A 135 23.29 -9.69 -11.71
N PRO A 136 23.64 -10.86 -11.16
CA PRO A 136 24.99 -11.12 -10.67
C PRO A 136 26.05 -11.04 -11.79
N GLU A 137 25.73 -11.60 -12.96
CA GLU A 137 26.63 -11.77 -14.11
C GLU A 137 26.20 -10.95 -15.34
N ASP A 138 27.16 -10.70 -16.23
CA ASP A 138 26.93 -10.01 -17.50
C ASP A 138 26.03 -10.84 -18.44
N SER A 139 25.11 -10.16 -19.13
CA SER A 139 24.22 -10.74 -20.15
C SER A 139 24.23 -9.91 -21.43
N ALA A 140 23.59 -10.40 -22.50
CA ALA A 140 23.50 -9.67 -23.77
C ALA A 140 22.78 -8.30 -23.67
N HIS A 141 22.06 -8.03 -22.58
CA HIS A 141 21.23 -6.84 -22.41
C HIS A 141 21.52 -6.05 -21.12
N HIS A 142 22.20 -6.66 -20.13
CA HIS A 142 22.46 -6.06 -18.82
C HIS A 142 23.89 -6.32 -18.38
N VAL A 143 24.51 -5.31 -17.77
CA VAL A 143 25.83 -5.44 -17.11
C VAL A 143 25.61 -6.03 -15.72
N GLY A 144 26.37 -7.07 -15.40
CA GLY A 144 26.31 -7.78 -14.13
C GLY A 144 26.86 -6.96 -12.97
N PHE A 145 26.32 -7.21 -11.78
CA PHE A 145 26.67 -6.53 -10.53
C PHE A 145 28.16 -6.66 -10.22
N ARG A 146 28.76 -7.83 -10.49
CA ARG A 146 30.21 -8.04 -10.40
C ARG A 146 31.01 -7.06 -11.27
N THR A 147 30.60 -6.87 -12.53
CA THR A 147 31.24 -5.95 -13.47
C THR A 147 31.00 -4.48 -13.08
N VAL A 148 29.81 -4.13 -12.59
CA VAL A 148 29.49 -2.78 -12.07
C VAL A 148 30.37 -2.43 -10.86
N LEU A 149 30.44 -3.32 -9.86
CA LEU A 149 31.25 -3.12 -8.64
C LEU A 149 32.72 -2.85 -8.97
N LEU A 150 33.32 -3.69 -9.82
CA LEU A 150 34.73 -3.57 -10.20
C LEU A 150 35.01 -2.28 -10.99
N ARG A 151 34.11 -1.89 -11.91
CA ARG A 151 34.25 -0.64 -12.68
C ARG A 151 34.17 0.59 -11.79
N ILE A 152 33.22 0.65 -10.84
CA ILE A 152 33.06 1.78 -9.92
C ILE A 152 34.29 1.88 -8.99
N ALA A 153 34.78 0.76 -8.48
CA ALA A 153 35.99 0.72 -7.65
C ALA A 153 37.22 1.24 -8.42
N GLU A 154 37.37 0.91 -9.71
CA GLU A 154 38.46 1.43 -10.56
C GLU A 154 38.30 2.93 -10.82
N GLN A 155 37.09 3.41 -11.13
CA GLN A 155 36.85 4.83 -11.36
C GLN A 155 37.12 5.69 -10.13
N TRP A 156 36.88 5.18 -8.91
CA TRP A 156 37.28 5.87 -7.68
C TRP A 156 38.80 6.01 -7.54
N ARG A 157 39.57 4.98 -7.92
CA ARG A 157 41.04 5.02 -7.88
C ARG A 157 41.66 5.95 -8.92
N GLN A 158 41.10 5.96 -10.14
CA GLN A 158 41.68 6.69 -11.27
C GLN A 158 41.17 8.13 -11.39
N ASN A 159 39.87 8.35 -11.14
CA ASN A 159 39.14 9.56 -11.53
C ASN A 159 38.36 10.17 -10.33
N GLN A 160 38.90 10.09 -9.11
CA GLN A 160 38.24 10.54 -7.87
C GLN A 160 37.64 11.96 -7.99
N GLU A 161 38.39 12.91 -8.55
CA GLU A 161 37.94 14.30 -8.67
C GLU A 161 36.71 14.45 -9.59
N ALA A 162 36.68 13.75 -10.73
CA ALA A 162 35.55 13.79 -11.66
C ALA A 162 34.26 13.22 -11.02
N LEU A 163 34.39 12.17 -10.19
CA LEU A 163 33.26 11.62 -9.43
C LEU A 163 32.76 12.59 -8.35
N LEU A 164 33.68 13.26 -7.64
CA LEU A 164 33.32 14.31 -6.68
C LEU A 164 32.58 15.48 -7.35
N GLN A 165 33.10 16.00 -8.48
CA GLN A 165 32.44 17.04 -9.27
C GLN A 165 31.08 16.59 -9.82
N SER A 166 30.93 15.32 -10.21
CA SER A 166 29.63 14.75 -10.61
C SER A 166 28.64 14.73 -9.44
N SER A 167 29.05 14.19 -8.29
CA SER A 167 28.21 14.11 -7.07
C SER A 167 27.75 15.49 -6.58
N GLN A 168 28.57 16.52 -6.75
CA GLN A 168 28.24 17.89 -6.37
C GLN A 168 27.13 18.46 -7.27
N ARG A 169 27.25 18.33 -8.60
CA ARG A 169 26.23 18.78 -9.56
C ARG A 169 24.89 18.06 -9.34
N ILE A 170 24.94 16.76 -9.06
CA ILE A 170 23.75 15.95 -8.73
C ILE A 170 23.09 16.47 -7.44
N LEU A 171 23.86 16.72 -6.38
CA LEU A 171 23.33 17.22 -5.11
C LEU A 171 22.74 18.63 -5.24
N GLU A 172 23.32 19.48 -6.11
CA GLU A 172 22.78 20.81 -6.44
C GLU A 172 21.46 20.73 -7.22
N ALA A 173 21.34 19.79 -8.18
CA ALA A 173 20.10 19.52 -8.89
C ALA A 173 19.00 18.98 -7.94
N LEU A 174 19.33 18.03 -7.06
CA LEU A 174 18.38 17.55 -6.05
C LEU A 174 17.93 18.67 -5.10
N ARG A 175 18.85 19.56 -4.70
CA ARG A 175 18.52 20.75 -3.90
C ARG A 175 17.64 21.75 -4.63
N SER A 176 17.75 21.90 -5.95
CA SER A 176 16.85 22.77 -6.71
C SER A 176 15.45 22.15 -6.85
N LEU A 177 15.36 20.86 -7.17
CA LEU A 177 14.09 20.11 -7.22
C LEU A 177 13.34 20.13 -5.87
N SER A 178 14.07 20.09 -4.76
CA SER A 178 13.48 20.06 -3.40
C SER A 178 12.97 21.41 -2.90
N ARG A 179 13.25 22.51 -3.62
CA ARG A 179 12.79 23.86 -3.26
C ARG A 179 11.36 24.08 -3.74
N VAL A 180 10.42 23.50 -3.01
CA VAL A 180 9.04 23.99 -2.99
C VAL A 180 9.07 25.40 -2.38
N GLY A 181 9.01 26.44 -3.22
CA GLY A 181 9.06 27.85 -2.84
C GLY A 181 9.91 28.74 -3.75
N THR A 182 9.25 29.42 -4.71
CA THR A 182 9.67 30.62 -5.45
C THR A 182 11.12 30.70 -5.97
N GLN A 183 11.29 30.41 -7.26
CA GLN A 183 11.85 31.46 -8.13
C GLN A 183 10.77 32.56 -8.26
N ASP A 184 11.14 33.80 -7.95
CA ASP A 184 10.35 35.06 -8.05
C ASP A 184 8.83 35.02 -7.76
N GLN A 185 8.44 35.53 -6.58
CA GLN A 185 7.18 36.24 -6.22
C GLN A 185 5.80 35.78 -6.78
N GLN A 186 5.68 34.64 -7.45
CA GLN A 186 4.40 34.15 -7.95
C GLN A 186 3.57 33.61 -6.79
N ALA A 187 2.33 34.11 -6.67
CA ALA A 187 1.36 33.58 -5.74
C ALA A 187 1.07 32.10 -6.07
N ALA A 188 0.75 31.30 -5.04
CA ALA A 188 0.32 29.93 -5.26
C ALA A 188 -0.91 29.89 -6.20
N PRO A 189 -0.99 28.92 -7.13
CA PRO A 189 -2.12 28.81 -8.06
C PRO A 189 -3.44 28.65 -7.29
N PRO A 190 -4.56 29.20 -7.80
CA PRO A 190 -5.87 29.04 -7.18
C PRO A 190 -6.21 27.56 -6.96
N ALA A 191 -6.74 27.22 -5.78
CA ALA A 191 -7.05 25.84 -5.43
C ALA A 191 -7.95 25.14 -6.47
N GLN A 192 -8.94 25.86 -7.03
CA GLN A 192 -9.82 25.32 -8.08
C GLN A 192 -9.06 24.95 -9.37
N GLU A 193 -8.01 25.69 -9.74
CA GLU A 193 -7.16 25.39 -10.89
C GLU A 193 -6.39 24.10 -10.62
N VAL A 194 -5.75 23.98 -9.45
CA VAL A 194 -5.03 22.77 -9.01
C VAL A 194 -5.94 21.54 -9.00
N LEU A 195 -7.16 21.65 -8.44
CA LEU A 195 -8.15 20.57 -8.44
C LEU A 195 -8.52 20.16 -9.89
N THR A 196 -8.75 21.14 -10.77
CA THR A 196 -9.12 20.89 -12.18
C THR A 196 -7.99 20.23 -12.94
N THR A 197 -6.75 20.70 -12.80
CA THR A 197 -5.57 20.11 -13.43
C THR A 197 -5.31 18.68 -12.94
N CYS A 198 -5.43 18.42 -11.63
CA CYS A 198 -5.26 17.08 -11.07
C CYS A 198 -6.33 16.10 -11.60
N PHE A 199 -7.60 16.54 -11.66
CA PHE A 199 -8.67 15.75 -12.28
C PHE A 199 -8.39 15.46 -13.76
N GLN A 200 -7.95 16.45 -14.54
CA GLN A 200 -7.62 16.28 -15.96
C GLN A 200 -6.46 15.30 -16.18
N GLN A 201 -5.41 15.36 -15.35
CA GLN A 201 -4.29 14.42 -15.39
C GLN A 201 -4.74 12.99 -15.08
N LEU A 202 -5.49 12.79 -13.98
CA LEU A 202 -6.03 11.47 -13.62
C LEU A 202 -6.95 10.94 -14.74
N SER A 203 -7.89 11.75 -15.24
CA SER A 203 -8.80 11.35 -16.31
C SER A 203 -8.10 11.06 -17.63
N GLY A 204 -6.94 11.68 -17.92
CA GLY A 204 -6.13 11.39 -19.10
C GLY A 204 -5.27 10.12 -18.97
N SER A 205 -4.93 9.73 -17.74
CA SER A 205 -4.19 8.50 -17.42
C SER A 205 -5.08 7.26 -17.18
N TYR A 206 -6.40 7.47 -17.08
CA TYR A 206 -7.34 6.46 -16.62
C TYR A 206 -7.55 5.31 -17.63
N ASP A 207 -7.55 4.09 -17.11
CA ASP A 207 -7.82 2.88 -17.87
C ASP A 207 -9.32 2.57 -17.92
N GLU A 208 -9.97 2.84 -19.05
CA GLU A 208 -11.41 2.58 -19.26
C GLU A 208 -11.80 1.10 -19.13
N GLU A 209 -10.88 0.18 -19.42
CA GLU A 209 -11.15 -1.26 -19.54
C GLU A 209 -10.97 -1.99 -18.21
N TYR A 210 -9.91 -1.63 -17.46
CA TYR A 210 -9.56 -2.30 -16.20
C TYR A 210 -9.52 -1.36 -14.98
N GLY A 211 -9.79 -0.07 -15.13
CA GLY A 211 -9.67 0.91 -14.04
C GLY A 211 -8.22 1.15 -13.58
N GLY A 212 -8.04 2.14 -12.71
CA GLY A 212 -6.71 2.61 -12.30
C GLY A 212 -6.08 3.61 -13.29
N PHE A 213 -4.86 4.05 -12.98
CA PHE A 213 -4.21 5.23 -13.58
C PHE A 213 -2.80 4.96 -14.13
N SER A 214 -2.41 3.68 -14.27
CA SER A 214 -1.15 3.25 -14.87
C SER A 214 -1.37 2.00 -15.74
N GLN A 215 -0.41 1.68 -16.62
CA GLN A 215 -0.52 0.52 -17.52
C GLN A 215 -0.05 -0.78 -16.83
N CYS A 216 1.27 -0.94 -16.63
CA CYS A 216 1.84 -1.95 -15.75
C CYS A 216 3.24 -1.52 -15.26
N PRO A 217 3.63 -1.82 -14.00
CA PRO A 217 2.79 -2.36 -12.92
C PRO A 217 1.63 -1.42 -12.55
N LYS A 218 0.58 -1.99 -11.94
CA LYS A 218 -0.64 -1.27 -11.56
C LYS A 218 -0.83 -1.29 -10.05
N PHE A 219 -0.77 -0.11 -9.44
CA PHE A 219 -0.88 0.12 -8.00
C PHE A 219 -2.28 0.61 -7.61
N PRO A 220 -2.81 0.25 -6.43
CA PRO A 220 -4.14 0.70 -5.99
C PRO A 220 -4.31 2.23 -5.88
N THR A 221 -3.26 2.96 -5.49
CA THR A 221 -3.23 4.43 -5.32
C THR A 221 -4.44 5.04 -4.57
N PRO A 222 -4.79 4.62 -3.33
CA PRO A 222 -6.05 5.01 -2.69
C PRO A 222 -6.24 6.52 -2.50
N VAL A 223 -5.18 7.34 -2.43
CA VAL A 223 -5.34 8.81 -2.38
C VAL A 223 -5.92 9.39 -3.66
N ASN A 224 -5.67 8.80 -4.83
CA ASN A 224 -6.21 9.30 -6.10
C ASN A 224 -7.73 9.07 -6.12
N LEU A 225 -8.17 7.93 -5.60
CA LEU A 225 -9.59 7.62 -5.39
C LEU A 225 -10.23 8.56 -4.34
N ASN A 226 -9.55 8.82 -3.22
CA ASN A 226 -10.01 9.81 -2.24
C ASN A 226 -10.14 11.23 -2.83
N PHE A 227 -9.14 11.67 -3.61
CA PHE A 227 -9.18 12.93 -4.33
C PHE A 227 -10.38 12.98 -5.29
N LEU A 228 -10.62 11.92 -6.07
CA LEU A 228 -11.75 11.86 -7.01
C LEU A 228 -13.11 11.83 -6.31
N PHE A 229 -13.23 11.19 -5.13
CA PHE A 229 -14.43 11.28 -4.30
C PHE A 229 -14.67 12.70 -3.78
N THR A 230 -13.62 13.40 -3.32
CA THR A 230 -13.72 14.83 -2.93
C THR A 230 -14.08 15.70 -4.13
N TYR A 231 -13.47 15.47 -5.29
CA TYR A 231 -13.75 16.19 -6.53
C TYR A 231 -15.20 15.99 -6.97
N TRP A 232 -15.71 14.75 -6.95
CA TRP A 232 -17.14 14.46 -7.16
C TRP A 232 -18.03 15.19 -6.16
N ALA A 233 -17.69 15.19 -4.87
CA ALA A 233 -18.52 15.83 -3.83
C ALA A 233 -18.65 17.34 -4.05
N LEU A 234 -17.62 18.00 -4.59
CA LEU A 234 -17.63 19.42 -4.97
C LEU A 234 -18.31 19.69 -6.32
N HIS A 235 -18.32 18.73 -7.25
CA HIS A 235 -18.81 18.89 -8.63
C HIS A 235 -19.99 17.97 -8.99
N ARG A 236 -20.83 17.59 -8.01
CA ARG A 236 -21.88 16.54 -8.16
C ARG A 236 -22.82 16.69 -9.35
N THR A 237 -23.05 17.92 -9.81
CA THR A 237 -23.98 18.24 -10.91
C THR A 237 -23.29 18.39 -12.26
N THR A 238 -21.97 18.18 -12.36
CA THR A 238 -21.22 18.33 -13.61
C THR A 238 -20.83 16.96 -14.22
N PRO A 239 -20.60 16.89 -15.55
CA PRO A 239 -20.09 15.68 -16.18
C PRO A 239 -18.75 15.20 -15.60
N GLU A 240 -17.86 16.12 -15.23
CA GLU A 240 -16.57 15.83 -14.61
C GLU A 240 -16.74 15.18 -13.23
N GLY A 241 -17.68 15.66 -12.41
CA GLY A 241 -18.01 15.05 -11.13
C GLY A 241 -18.54 13.62 -11.31
N ALA A 242 -19.51 13.43 -12.22
CA ALA A 242 -20.03 12.10 -12.54
C ALA A 242 -18.94 11.14 -13.04
N ARG A 243 -18.00 11.65 -13.86
CA ARG A 243 -16.83 10.91 -14.34
C ARG A 243 -15.85 10.56 -13.21
N ALA A 244 -15.56 11.48 -12.30
CA ALA A 244 -14.71 11.22 -11.13
C ALA A 244 -15.24 10.07 -10.26
N LEU A 245 -16.56 10.04 -10.03
CA LEU A 245 -17.22 8.94 -9.33
C LEU A 245 -17.12 7.62 -10.10
N GLN A 246 -17.42 7.63 -11.40
CA GLN A 246 -17.38 6.42 -12.23
C GLN A 246 -15.98 5.81 -12.28
N MET A 247 -14.93 6.62 -12.49
CA MET A 247 -13.54 6.14 -12.47
C MET A 247 -13.18 5.48 -11.13
N SER A 248 -13.65 6.07 -10.03
CA SER A 248 -13.34 5.58 -8.67
C SER A 248 -14.04 4.26 -8.37
N LEU A 249 -15.36 4.18 -8.60
CA LEU A 249 -16.14 2.97 -8.36
C LEU A 249 -15.73 1.82 -9.28
N HIS A 250 -15.43 2.10 -10.55
CA HIS A 250 -14.96 1.08 -11.50
C HIS A 250 -13.59 0.53 -11.08
N THR A 251 -12.63 1.40 -10.74
CA THR A 251 -11.30 0.98 -10.26
C THR A 251 -11.41 0.06 -9.03
N LEU A 252 -12.24 0.42 -8.05
CA LEU A 252 -12.47 -0.40 -6.86
C LEU A 252 -13.10 -1.77 -7.19
N LYS A 253 -14.04 -1.85 -8.13
CA LYS A 253 -14.60 -3.13 -8.59
C LYS A 253 -13.57 -3.99 -9.31
N MET A 254 -12.79 -3.41 -10.23
CA MET A 254 -11.77 -4.14 -10.97
C MET A 254 -10.63 -4.66 -10.07
N MET A 255 -10.22 -3.90 -9.05
CA MET A 255 -9.28 -4.39 -8.03
C MET A 255 -9.86 -5.54 -7.21
N ALA A 256 -11.10 -5.41 -6.71
CA ALA A 256 -11.73 -6.43 -5.87
C ALA A 256 -12.10 -7.72 -6.62
N HIS A 257 -12.27 -7.66 -7.95
CA HIS A 257 -12.40 -8.85 -8.80
C HIS A 257 -11.05 -9.42 -9.25
N GLY A 258 -9.99 -8.61 -9.28
CA GLY A 258 -8.64 -8.99 -9.67
C GLY A 258 -7.98 -10.01 -8.73
N GLY A 259 -6.89 -10.63 -9.18
CA GLY A 259 -6.04 -11.51 -8.36
C GLY A 259 -5.13 -10.75 -7.39
N ILE A 260 -5.09 -9.41 -7.46
CA ILE A 260 -4.59 -8.54 -6.39
C ILE A 260 -5.42 -8.67 -5.10
N HIS A 261 -6.70 -9.05 -5.19
CA HIS A 261 -7.53 -9.38 -4.04
C HIS A 261 -7.38 -10.88 -3.71
N ASP A 262 -7.01 -11.21 -2.47
CA ASP A 262 -6.83 -12.61 -2.07
C ASP A 262 -8.17 -13.28 -1.75
N HIS A 263 -8.83 -13.80 -2.78
CA HIS A 263 -10.16 -14.45 -2.70
C HIS A 263 -10.28 -15.60 -1.69
N ILE A 264 -9.17 -16.14 -1.15
CA ILE A 264 -9.18 -17.19 -0.11
C ILE A 264 -8.77 -16.64 1.26
N GLY A 265 -7.69 -15.84 1.26
CA GLY A 265 -7.01 -15.34 2.46
C GLY A 265 -7.47 -13.96 2.93
N GLN A 266 -8.37 -13.29 2.21
CA GLN A 266 -8.85 -11.93 2.48
C GLN A 266 -7.76 -10.85 2.35
N GLY A 267 -8.17 -9.60 2.14
CA GLY A 267 -7.28 -8.45 1.98
C GLY A 267 -6.51 -8.44 0.65
N PHE A 268 -5.78 -7.35 0.42
CA PHE A 268 -5.14 -7.06 -0.86
C PHE A 268 -3.63 -7.26 -0.83
N HIS A 269 -3.12 -7.84 -1.91
CA HIS A 269 -1.71 -7.79 -2.28
C HIS A 269 -1.33 -6.37 -2.72
N ARG A 270 -0.04 -6.04 -2.64
CA ARG A 270 0.48 -4.68 -2.75
C ARG A 270 0.24 -4.03 -4.12
N TYR A 271 0.51 -4.74 -5.20
CA TYR A 271 0.29 -4.26 -6.58
C TYR A 271 0.24 -5.40 -7.60
N SER A 272 -0.31 -5.10 -8.77
CA SER A 272 -0.36 -6.02 -9.92
C SER A 272 0.83 -5.80 -10.86
N THR A 273 1.46 -6.88 -11.31
CA THR A 273 2.51 -6.86 -12.34
C THR A 273 1.94 -6.56 -13.74
N ASP A 274 0.63 -6.65 -13.92
CA ASP A 274 -0.07 -6.45 -15.19
C ASP A 274 -1.28 -5.50 -15.09
N ARG A 275 -1.82 -5.14 -16.25
CA ARG A 275 -2.91 -4.16 -16.43
C ARG A 275 -4.28 -4.64 -15.93
N HIS A 276 -4.52 -5.95 -15.87
CA HIS A 276 -5.81 -6.58 -15.61
C HIS A 276 -6.08 -6.79 -14.10
N TRP A 277 -5.16 -6.33 -13.23
CA TRP A 277 -5.13 -6.65 -11.80
C TRP A 277 -4.96 -8.15 -11.50
N HIS A 278 -4.38 -8.94 -12.41
CA HIS A 278 -4.37 -10.39 -12.30
C HIS A 278 -3.22 -10.95 -11.46
N VAL A 279 -1.97 -10.73 -11.87
CA VAL A 279 -0.80 -11.36 -11.24
C VAL A 279 -0.16 -10.38 -10.25
N PRO A 280 -0.36 -10.54 -8.92
CA PRO A 280 0.21 -9.64 -7.94
C PRO A 280 1.71 -9.91 -7.70
N HIS A 281 2.40 -8.93 -7.10
CA HIS A 281 3.45 -9.26 -6.14
C HIS A 281 2.81 -9.53 -4.78
N PHE A 282 3.11 -10.67 -4.17
CA PHE A 282 2.23 -11.25 -3.15
C PHE A 282 2.37 -10.64 -1.73
N GLU A 283 3.29 -9.69 -1.56
CA GLU A 283 3.39 -8.77 -0.43
C GLU A 283 2.00 -8.28 0.03
N LYS A 284 1.70 -8.36 1.33
CA LYS A 284 0.51 -7.71 1.92
C LYS A 284 0.94 -6.74 3.00
N MET A 285 0.74 -5.44 2.74
CA MET A 285 1.21 -4.37 3.60
C MET A 285 0.05 -3.77 4.40
N LEU A 286 0.26 -3.48 5.69
CA LEU A 286 -0.75 -2.89 6.58
C LEU A 286 -1.25 -1.54 6.06
N TYR A 287 -0.36 -0.72 5.49
CA TYR A 287 -0.72 0.60 4.97
C TYR A 287 -1.66 0.53 3.77
N ASP A 288 -1.57 -0.53 2.94
CA ASP A 288 -2.47 -0.74 1.81
C ASP A 288 -3.84 -1.16 2.35
N GLN A 289 -3.90 -2.08 3.32
CA GLN A 289 -5.15 -2.48 3.97
C GLN A 289 -5.86 -1.28 4.62
N GLY A 290 -5.13 -0.49 5.41
CA GLY A 290 -5.69 0.68 6.10
C GLY A 290 -6.27 1.71 5.14
N GLN A 291 -5.55 2.03 4.06
CA GLN A 291 -6.03 2.99 3.07
C GLN A 291 -7.15 2.44 2.19
N LEU A 292 -7.11 1.15 1.83
CA LEU A 292 -8.16 0.49 1.05
C LEU A 292 -9.47 0.40 1.84
N ALA A 293 -9.41 0.02 3.12
CA ALA A 293 -10.59 0.01 4.00
C ALA A 293 -11.31 1.38 4.03
N VAL A 294 -10.56 2.49 4.04
CA VAL A 294 -11.15 3.84 3.96
C VAL A 294 -11.84 4.09 2.61
N VAL A 295 -11.20 3.80 1.47
CA VAL A 295 -11.82 4.08 0.15
C VAL A 295 -12.99 3.17 -0.18
N TYR A 296 -12.95 1.89 0.23
CA TYR A 296 -14.09 0.98 0.10
C TYR A 296 -15.26 1.41 0.99
N SER A 297 -15.00 1.82 2.24
CA SER A 297 -16.04 2.39 3.12
C SER A 297 -16.67 3.67 2.53
N ARG A 298 -15.85 4.57 1.98
CA ARG A 298 -16.34 5.79 1.30
C ARG A 298 -17.13 5.46 0.03
N ALA A 299 -16.71 4.46 -0.75
CA ALA A 299 -17.45 4.00 -1.92
C ALA A 299 -18.84 3.47 -1.56
N PHE A 300 -18.95 2.67 -0.50
CA PHE A 300 -20.24 2.25 0.05
C PHE A 300 -21.09 3.45 0.51
N GLN A 301 -20.52 4.35 1.32
CA GLN A 301 -21.21 5.55 1.82
C GLN A 301 -21.78 6.44 0.70
N ILE A 302 -21.08 6.51 -0.44
CA ILE A 302 -21.48 7.33 -1.59
C ILE A 302 -22.49 6.61 -2.50
N SER A 303 -22.32 5.30 -2.73
CA SER A 303 -23.10 4.55 -3.72
C SER A 303 -24.28 3.76 -3.16
N GLY A 304 -24.23 3.36 -1.89
CA GLY A 304 -25.13 2.39 -1.29
C GLY A 304 -24.95 0.95 -1.78
N ASP A 305 -23.89 0.65 -2.54
CA ASP A 305 -23.62 -0.68 -3.08
C ASP A 305 -22.85 -1.54 -2.05
N GLU A 306 -23.57 -2.47 -1.42
CA GLU A 306 -23.09 -3.38 -0.36
C GLU A 306 -21.81 -4.13 -0.76
N PHE A 307 -21.53 -4.33 -2.05
CA PHE A 307 -20.27 -4.89 -2.53
C PHE A 307 -19.04 -4.19 -1.92
N PHE A 308 -19.07 -2.85 -1.80
CA PHE A 308 -17.96 -2.11 -1.22
C PHE A 308 -17.90 -2.22 0.31
N ALA A 309 -19.04 -2.46 0.98
CA ALA A 309 -19.07 -2.76 2.41
C ALA A 309 -18.49 -4.14 2.73
N ASP A 310 -18.84 -5.15 1.92
CA ASP A 310 -18.30 -6.50 2.02
C ASP A 310 -16.77 -6.50 1.83
N VAL A 311 -16.25 -5.80 0.82
CA VAL A 311 -14.79 -5.69 0.60
C VAL A 311 -14.10 -4.89 1.71
N ALA A 312 -14.74 -3.86 2.28
CA ALA A 312 -14.20 -3.18 3.46
C ALA A 312 -14.12 -4.13 4.68
N ALA A 313 -15.16 -4.94 4.91
CA ALA A 313 -15.18 -5.92 5.99
C ALA A 313 -14.14 -7.05 5.79
N ASP A 314 -13.94 -7.50 4.55
CA ASP A 314 -12.92 -8.47 4.14
C ASP A 314 -11.50 -8.01 4.54
N ILE A 315 -11.13 -6.78 4.16
CA ILE A 315 -9.86 -6.14 4.51
C ILE A 315 -9.65 -6.07 6.03
N LEU A 316 -10.68 -5.67 6.77
CA LEU A 316 -10.59 -5.52 8.23
C LEU A 316 -10.54 -6.88 8.96
N LEU A 317 -11.15 -7.92 8.40
CA LEU A 317 -11.04 -9.29 8.90
C LEU A 317 -9.61 -9.81 8.71
N TYR A 318 -9.01 -9.63 7.54
CA TYR A 318 -7.61 -9.96 7.27
C TYR A 318 -6.66 -9.21 8.24
N ALA A 319 -6.77 -7.88 8.30
CA ALA A 319 -5.92 -7.05 9.16
C ALA A 319 -6.05 -7.40 10.66
N SER A 320 -7.25 -7.78 11.12
CA SER A 320 -7.46 -8.24 12.50
C SER A 320 -6.87 -9.61 12.77
N ARG A 321 -6.98 -10.54 11.83
CA ARG A 321 -6.62 -11.96 12.01
C ARG A 321 -5.12 -12.22 11.85
N ASP A 322 -4.50 -11.62 10.83
CA ASP A 322 -3.14 -11.97 10.40
C ASP A 322 -2.10 -10.90 10.74
N LEU A 323 -2.49 -9.62 10.73
CA LEU A 323 -1.63 -8.50 11.11
C LEU A 323 -1.91 -7.98 12.53
N GLY A 324 -2.90 -8.52 13.25
CA GLY A 324 -3.25 -8.08 14.61
C GLY A 324 -2.24 -8.54 15.65
N SER A 325 -1.73 -7.61 16.47
CA SER A 325 -0.92 -7.96 17.65
C SER A 325 -1.80 -8.17 18.90
N PRO A 326 -1.53 -9.19 19.74
CA PRO A 326 -2.18 -9.34 21.05
C PRO A 326 -2.01 -8.12 21.98
N ALA A 327 -0.99 -7.29 21.77
CA ALA A 327 -0.78 -6.04 22.51
C ALA A 327 -1.77 -4.91 22.14
N GLY A 328 -2.56 -5.10 21.06
CA GLY A 328 -3.56 -4.16 20.55
C GLY A 328 -3.14 -3.41 19.28
N GLY A 329 -1.86 -3.43 18.92
CA GLY A 329 -1.34 -2.84 17.68
C GLY A 329 -1.56 -3.70 16.43
N PHE A 330 -0.86 -3.34 15.36
CA PHE A 330 -0.77 -4.10 14.12
C PHE A 330 0.68 -4.19 13.62
N TYR A 331 1.06 -5.38 13.15
CA TYR A 331 2.30 -5.72 12.47
C TYR A 331 2.35 -5.14 11.05
N SER A 332 3.55 -4.95 10.49
CA SER A 332 3.74 -4.14 9.28
C SER A 332 3.29 -4.86 8.00
N ALA A 333 3.65 -6.13 7.80
CA ALA A 333 3.37 -6.84 6.55
C ALA A 333 3.51 -8.38 6.63
N GLU A 334 2.93 -9.07 5.64
CA GLU A 334 3.29 -10.45 5.27
C GLU A 334 4.13 -10.48 3.98
N ASP A 335 5.10 -11.40 3.95
CA ASP A 335 6.07 -11.66 2.89
C ASP A 335 5.41 -12.13 1.58
N ALA A 336 5.96 -11.73 0.43
CA ALA A 336 5.58 -12.34 -0.86
C ALA A 336 5.98 -13.82 -0.91
N ASP A 337 7.11 -14.15 -0.28
CA ASP A 337 7.77 -15.43 -0.45
C ASP A 337 7.42 -16.41 0.66
N SER A 338 7.14 -17.66 0.27
CA SER A 338 6.79 -18.74 1.20
C SER A 338 7.31 -20.08 0.71
N TYR A 339 7.49 -21.04 1.63
CA TYR A 339 7.90 -22.39 1.25
C TYR A 339 6.72 -23.14 0.60
N PRO A 340 6.86 -23.69 -0.62
CA PRO A 340 5.77 -24.43 -1.29
C PRO A 340 5.27 -25.65 -0.49
N THR A 341 6.15 -26.28 0.29
CA THR A 341 5.83 -27.39 1.20
C THR A 341 6.68 -27.30 2.46
N ALA A 342 6.28 -27.96 3.55
CA ALA A 342 7.06 -28.02 4.79
C ALA A 342 8.43 -28.69 4.65
N THR A 343 8.70 -29.37 3.54
CA THR A 343 9.99 -30.02 3.21
C THR A 343 10.80 -29.26 2.15
N SER A 344 10.31 -28.13 1.65
CA SER A 344 11.02 -27.31 0.66
C SER A 344 12.23 -26.60 1.30
N SER A 345 13.38 -26.61 0.62
CA SER A 345 14.59 -25.89 1.04
C SER A 345 14.60 -24.41 0.63
N GLU A 346 13.79 -24.06 -0.36
CA GLU A 346 13.72 -22.73 -0.98
C GLU A 346 12.28 -22.19 -0.90
N LYS A 347 12.15 -20.89 -0.67
CA LYS A 347 10.87 -20.17 -0.82
C LYS A 347 10.59 -19.91 -2.30
N ARG A 348 9.35 -19.52 -2.62
CA ARG A 348 8.94 -18.96 -3.90
C ARG A 348 7.89 -17.86 -3.70
N GLU A 349 7.82 -16.89 -4.61
CA GLU A 349 6.76 -15.87 -4.60
C GLU A 349 5.38 -16.52 -4.72
N GLY A 350 4.44 -16.09 -3.87
CA GLY A 350 3.03 -16.46 -3.96
C GLY A 350 2.69 -17.93 -3.66
N ALA A 351 3.66 -18.78 -3.30
CA ALA A 351 3.46 -20.22 -3.12
C ALA A 351 2.35 -20.58 -2.10
N PHE A 352 2.18 -19.78 -1.05
CA PHE A 352 1.09 -19.88 -0.08
C PHE A 352 -0.29 -19.61 -0.69
N CYS A 353 -0.37 -18.75 -1.71
CA CYS A 353 -1.61 -18.15 -2.24
C CYS A 353 -2.16 -18.87 -3.49
N VAL A 354 -1.30 -19.47 -4.31
CA VAL A 354 -1.66 -20.02 -5.64
C VAL A 354 -2.06 -21.51 -5.63
N TRP A 355 -2.72 -21.96 -6.69
CA TRP A 355 -3.36 -23.30 -6.74
C TRP A 355 -3.07 -24.06 -8.04
N ALA A 356 -2.92 -25.38 -7.97
CA ALA A 356 -2.97 -26.24 -9.16
C ALA A 356 -4.43 -26.62 -9.50
N ALA A 357 -4.76 -26.84 -10.77
CA ALA A 357 -6.12 -27.24 -11.16
C ALA A 357 -6.56 -28.58 -10.53
N GLU A 358 -5.64 -29.56 -10.52
CA GLU A 358 -5.83 -30.86 -9.86
C GLU A 358 -6.12 -30.73 -8.35
N GLU A 359 -5.49 -29.76 -7.68
CA GLU A 359 -5.65 -29.50 -6.25
C GLU A 359 -7.04 -28.93 -5.94
N VAL A 360 -7.52 -27.99 -6.77
CA VAL A 360 -8.89 -27.43 -6.65
C VAL A 360 -9.94 -28.52 -6.84
N ARG A 361 -9.79 -29.39 -7.86
CA ARG A 361 -10.70 -30.55 -8.07
C ARG A 361 -10.69 -31.51 -6.88
N ALA A 362 -9.51 -31.86 -6.37
CA ALA A 362 -9.38 -32.81 -5.26
C ALA A 362 -10.02 -32.30 -3.96
N LEU A 363 -10.04 -30.98 -3.74
CA LEU A 363 -10.70 -30.35 -2.58
C LEU A 363 -12.21 -30.18 -2.76
N LEU A 364 -12.68 -30.05 -4.01
CA LEU A 364 -14.05 -29.72 -4.38
C LEU A 364 -14.75 -30.78 -5.27
N PRO A 365 -14.69 -32.11 -4.95
CA PRO A 365 -15.17 -33.16 -5.84
C PRO A 365 -16.69 -33.35 -5.84
N ASP A 366 -17.41 -32.74 -4.89
CA ASP A 366 -18.84 -33.03 -4.68
C ASP A 366 -19.69 -32.48 -5.84
N PRO A 367 -20.74 -33.21 -6.28
CA PRO A 367 -21.65 -32.75 -7.33
C PRO A 367 -22.51 -31.57 -6.87
N VAL A 368 -22.90 -30.69 -7.79
CA VAL A 368 -23.79 -29.55 -7.50
C VAL A 368 -25.23 -29.90 -7.87
N GLU A 369 -26.10 -30.02 -6.87
CA GLU A 369 -27.53 -30.27 -7.09
C GLU A 369 -28.18 -29.14 -7.91
N GLY A 370 -28.82 -29.50 -9.03
CA GLY A 370 -29.48 -28.57 -9.94
C GLY A 370 -28.58 -27.97 -11.03
N ALA A 371 -27.27 -28.23 -11.02
CA ALA A 371 -26.41 -27.96 -12.17
C ALA A 371 -26.61 -29.01 -13.28
N ALA A 372 -25.96 -28.80 -14.44
CA ALA A 372 -25.89 -29.81 -15.49
C ALA A 372 -25.24 -31.13 -14.99
N ASP A 373 -25.71 -32.28 -15.49
CA ASP A 373 -25.28 -33.61 -15.05
C ASP A 373 -23.75 -33.76 -15.03
N GLY A 374 -23.22 -34.16 -13.87
CA GLY A 374 -21.78 -34.37 -13.64
C GLY A 374 -20.99 -33.14 -13.21
N THR A 375 -21.60 -31.95 -13.13
CA THR A 375 -20.92 -30.73 -12.64
C THR A 375 -20.55 -30.83 -11.16
N THR A 376 -19.27 -30.62 -10.84
CA THR A 376 -18.77 -30.57 -9.45
C THR A 376 -18.65 -29.14 -8.91
N LEU A 377 -18.52 -29.00 -7.59
CA LEU A 377 -18.13 -27.75 -6.94
C LEU A 377 -16.84 -27.19 -7.55
N GLY A 378 -15.89 -28.07 -7.88
CA GLY A 378 -14.62 -27.74 -8.53
C GLY A 378 -14.80 -27.08 -9.88
N ASP A 379 -15.66 -27.62 -10.75
CA ASP A 379 -15.88 -27.06 -12.10
C ASP A 379 -16.45 -25.65 -12.05
N VAL A 380 -17.44 -25.42 -11.18
CA VAL A 380 -18.06 -24.09 -10.99
C VAL A 380 -17.07 -23.09 -10.40
N PHE A 381 -16.30 -23.52 -9.39
CA PHE A 381 -15.29 -22.68 -8.75
C PHE A 381 -14.14 -22.32 -9.70
N MET A 382 -13.65 -23.30 -10.47
CA MET A 382 -12.57 -23.13 -11.44
C MET A 382 -12.98 -22.17 -12.56
N HIS A 383 -14.21 -22.30 -13.08
CA HIS A 383 -14.74 -21.38 -14.08
C HIS A 383 -14.84 -19.95 -13.53
N TYR A 384 -15.44 -19.75 -12.36
CA TYR A 384 -15.63 -18.43 -11.77
C TYR A 384 -14.30 -17.69 -11.52
N TYR A 385 -13.31 -18.41 -10.98
CA TYR A 385 -12.01 -17.86 -10.60
C TYR A 385 -10.91 -17.98 -11.69
N GLY A 386 -11.29 -18.33 -12.93
CA GLY A 386 -10.37 -18.35 -14.07
C GLY A 386 -9.23 -19.37 -13.96
N VAL A 387 -9.44 -20.48 -13.26
CA VAL A 387 -8.46 -21.56 -13.07
C VAL A 387 -8.33 -22.38 -14.35
N LYS A 388 -7.09 -22.64 -14.78
CA LYS A 388 -6.72 -23.40 -15.97
C LYS A 388 -5.82 -24.57 -15.62
N GLU A 389 -5.86 -25.64 -16.42
CA GLU A 389 -5.06 -26.86 -16.22
C GLU A 389 -3.56 -26.56 -16.08
N ASP A 390 -2.98 -25.88 -17.07
CA ASP A 390 -1.55 -25.55 -17.14
C ASP A 390 -1.17 -24.28 -16.35
N GLY A 391 -2.06 -23.78 -15.50
CA GLY A 391 -1.94 -22.49 -14.83
C GLY A 391 -2.47 -21.31 -15.66
N ASN A 392 -2.69 -20.17 -15.00
CA ASN A 392 -3.24 -18.96 -15.64
C ASN A 392 -2.25 -17.77 -15.70
N VAL A 393 -1.06 -17.91 -15.13
CA VAL A 393 0.03 -16.91 -15.20
C VAL A 393 0.80 -17.04 -16.51
N SER A 394 1.07 -15.92 -17.19
CA SER A 394 1.90 -15.92 -18.40
C SER A 394 3.38 -16.11 -18.05
N PRO A 395 4.15 -16.96 -18.78
CA PRO A 395 5.60 -17.09 -18.57
C PRO A 395 6.41 -15.78 -18.76
N ARG A 396 5.82 -14.75 -19.40
CA ARG A 396 6.43 -13.40 -19.49
C ARG A 396 6.30 -12.58 -18.19
N LYS A 397 5.41 -12.97 -17.29
CA LYS A 397 5.17 -12.36 -15.97
C LYS A 397 5.80 -13.14 -14.83
N ASP A 398 6.33 -14.33 -15.13
CA ASP A 398 7.00 -15.23 -14.20
C ASP A 398 8.40 -15.59 -14.74
N PRO A 399 9.37 -14.65 -14.72
CA PRO A 399 10.70 -14.89 -15.27
C PRO A 399 11.49 -15.96 -14.49
N HIS A 400 11.21 -16.10 -13.20
CA HIS A 400 11.85 -17.08 -12.29
C HIS A 400 11.16 -18.46 -12.30
N LYS A 401 10.01 -18.61 -12.99
CA LYS A 401 9.21 -19.85 -13.14
C LYS A 401 8.64 -20.39 -11.83
N GLU A 402 8.32 -19.48 -10.91
CA GLU A 402 7.80 -19.79 -9.58
C GLU A 402 6.31 -20.17 -9.60
N LEU A 403 5.57 -19.64 -10.57
CA LEU A 403 4.13 -19.76 -10.76
C LEU A 403 3.76 -20.71 -11.93
N GLN A 404 4.74 -21.41 -12.51
CA GLN A 404 4.50 -22.38 -13.59
C GLN A 404 3.53 -23.48 -13.15
N GLY A 405 2.46 -23.72 -13.93
CA GLY A 405 1.42 -24.69 -13.59
C GLY A 405 0.50 -24.25 -12.43
N LYS A 406 0.58 -22.99 -12.00
CA LYS A 406 -0.21 -22.43 -10.91
C LYS A 406 -1.20 -21.37 -11.38
N ASN A 407 -2.26 -21.22 -10.59
CA ASN A 407 -3.35 -20.30 -10.84
C ASN A 407 -3.42 -19.26 -9.73
N VAL A 408 -3.43 -18.00 -10.13
CA VAL A 408 -3.89 -16.87 -9.30
C VAL A 408 -5.38 -16.72 -9.56
N LEU A 409 -6.20 -16.84 -8.51
CA LEU A 409 -7.65 -16.75 -8.63
C LEU A 409 -8.08 -15.35 -9.07
N ILE A 410 -8.97 -15.24 -10.05
CA ILE A 410 -9.48 -13.96 -10.56
C ILE A 410 -10.93 -14.08 -11.03
N ALA A 411 -11.81 -13.19 -10.53
CA ALA A 411 -13.24 -13.22 -10.78
C ALA A 411 -13.61 -12.45 -12.07
N HIS A 412 -13.19 -12.95 -13.23
CA HIS A 412 -13.50 -12.32 -14.53
C HIS A 412 -14.94 -12.53 -15.01
N SER A 413 -15.56 -13.67 -14.66
CA SER A 413 -16.96 -13.93 -15.01
C SER A 413 -17.89 -13.35 -13.94
N SER A 414 -18.94 -12.65 -14.36
CA SER A 414 -19.95 -12.18 -13.40
C SER A 414 -20.69 -13.37 -12.76
N PRO A 415 -21.24 -13.21 -11.53
CA PRO A 415 -22.05 -14.25 -10.92
C PRO A 415 -23.22 -14.69 -11.80
N GLU A 416 -23.87 -13.75 -12.50
CA GLU A 416 -25.01 -14.03 -13.39
C GLU A 416 -24.60 -14.86 -14.60
N LEU A 417 -23.46 -14.54 -15.22
CA LEU A 417 -22.93 -15.30 -16.36
C LEU A 417 -22.48 -16.71 -15.96
N THR A 418 -21.84 -16.84 -14.80
CA THR A 418 -21.42 -18.14 -14.26
C THR A 418 -22.63 -19.00 -13.87
N ALA A 419 -23.62 -18.39 -13.21
CA ALA A 419 -24.87 -19.07 -12.86
C ALA A 419 -25.59 -19.58 -14.11
N ALA A 420 -25.74 -18.72 -15.14
CA ALA A 420 -26.32 -19.10 -16.42
C ALA A 420 -25.53 -20.19 -17.16
N HIS A 421 -24.19 -20.21 -17.06
CA HIS A 421 -23.35 -21.23 -17.70
C HIS A 421 -23.59 -22.65 -17.13
N PHE A 422 -23.80 -22.77 -15.82
CA PHE A 422 -24.03 -24.06 -15.15
C PHE A 422 -25.51 -24.39 -14.90
N GLY A 423 -26.44 -23.49 -15.25
CA GLY A 423 -27.88 -23.67 -15.02
C GLY A 423 -28.31 -23.43 -13.56
N LEU A 424 -27.52 -22.68 -12.78
CA LEU A 424 -27.75 -22.42 -11.36
C LEU A 424 -28.56 -21.14 -11.13
N GLU A 425 -29.30 -21.09 -10.02
CA GLU A 425 -29.82 -19.83 -9.48
C GLU A 425 -28.70 -19.04 -8.76
N PRO A 426 -28.74 -17.68 -8.74
CA PRO A 426 -27.69 -16.87 -8.12
C PRO A 426 -27.39 -17.21 -6.65
N GLY A 427 -28.41 -17.60 -5.89
CA GLY A 427 -28.26 -18.05 -4.50
C GLY A 427 -27.51 -19.37 -4.35
N GLN A 428 -27.68 -20.30 -5.30
CA GLN A 428 -26.92 -21.57 -5.33
C GLN A 428 -25.46 -21.31 -5.67
N LEU A 429 -25.17 -20.46 -6.67
CA LEU A 429 -23.80 -20.10 -7.02
C LEU A 429 -23.07 -19.46 -5.82
N SER A 430 -23.72 -18.54 -5.09
CA SER A 430 -23.13 -17.90 -3.92
C SER A 430 -22.72 -18.94 -2.86
N ALA A 431 -23.59 -19.91 -2.57
CA ALA A 431 -23.30 -21.00 -1.64
C ALA A 431 -22.16 -21.91 -2.12
N VAL A 432 -22.13 -22.27 -3.42
CA VAL A 432 -21.06 -23.06 -4.05
C VAL A 432 -19.70 -22.36 -3.91
N LEU A 433 -19.63 -21.07 -4.24
CA LEU A 433 -18.40 -20.29 -4.15
C LEU A 433 -17.96 -20.08 -2.69
N GLN A 434 -18.90 -19.90 -1.76
CA GLN A 434 -18.60 -19.78 -0.32
C GLN A 434 -18.01 -21.07 0.25
N GLU A 435 -18.61 -22.23 -0.06
CA GLU A 435 -18.10 -23.54 0.37
C GLU A 435 -16.73 -23.84 -0.26
N GLY A 436 -16.56 -23.48 -1.54
CA GLY A 436 -15.27 -23.56 -2.23
C GLY A 436 -14.18 -22.76 -1.52
N ARG A 437 -14.43 -21.47 -1.25
CA ARG A 437 -13.51 -20.60 -0.50
C ARG A 437 -13.18 -21.18 0.88
N ARG A 438 -14.18 -21.70 1.61
CA ARG A 438 -14.01 -22.29 2.94
C ARG A 438 -13.09 -23.51 2.92
N ARG A 439 -13.25 -24.41 1.94
CA ARG A 439 -12.39 -25.61 1.81
C ARG A 439 -10.97 -25.27 1.40
N LEU A 440 -10.79 -24.36 0.43
CA LEU A 440 -9.46 -23.88 0.04
C LEU A 440 -8.77 -23.14 1.19
N GLN A 441 -9.50 -22.36 2.00
CA GLN A 441 -8.96 -21.71 3.20
C GLN A 441 -8.48 -22.76 4.23
N ALA A 442 -9.26 -23.82 4.47
CA ALA A 442 -8.88 -24.91 5.37
C ALA A 442 -7.63 -25.68 4.88
N ALA A 443 -7.51 -25.91 3.58
CA ALA A 443 -6.31 -26.52 2.98
C ALA A 443 -5.09 -25.59 3.06
N ARG A 444 -5.27 -24.30 2.74
CA ARG A 444 -4.21 -23.28 2.80
C ARG A 444 -3.67 -23.07 4.21
N ALA A 445 -4.50 -23.22 5.24
CA ALA A 445 -4.07 -23.16 6.65
C ALA A 445 -3.04 -24.25 7.04
N GLN A 446 -2.87 -25.31 6.23
CA GLN A 446 -1.85 -26.35 6.42
C GLN A 446 -0.55 -26.08 5.65
N ARG A 447 -0.51 -25.05 4.79
CA ARG A 447 0.69 -24.66 4.04
C ARG A 447 1.65 -23.85 4.94
N PRO A 448 2.97 -23.88 4.70
CA PRO A 448 3.89 -22.95 5.35
C PRO A 448 3.45 -21.51 5.10
N ARG A 449 3.21 -20.74 6.17
CA ARG A 449 2.85 -19.33 6.04
C ARG A 449 4.04 -18.51 5.52
N PRO A 450 3.80 -17.40 4.81
CA PRO A 450 4.84 -16.40 4.54
C PRO A 450 5.40 -15.85 5.87
N HIS A 451 6.58 -15.24 5.80
CA HIS A 451 7.12 -14.55 6.96
C HIS A 451 6.24 -13.34 7.32
N LEU A 452 6.06 -13.10 8.62
CA LEU A 452 5.34 -11.94 9.14
C LEU A 452 6.38 -10.93 9.64
N ASP A 453 6.45 -9.74 9.04
CA ASP A 453 7.25 -8.66 9.61
C ASP A 453 6.52 -8.11 10.84
N THR A 454 7.11 -8.37 12.00
CA THR A 454 6.55 -8.07 13.32
C THR A 454 6.81 -6.63 13.79
N LYS A 455 7.47 -5.82 12.96
CA LYS A 455 7.67 -4.39 13.18
C LYS A 455 6.31 -3.69 13.22
N MET A 456 6.09 -2.85 14.21
CA MET A 456 4.83 -2.12 14.42
C MET A 456 5.12 -0.63 14.30
N LEU A 457 4.70 -0.05 13.16
CA LEU A 457 5.03 1.31 12.74
C LEU A 457 3.91 2.29 13.12
N ALA A 458 4.26 3.46 13.64
CA ALA A 458 3.28 4.45 14.11
C ALA A 458 2.38 4.95 12.96
N SER A 459 2.98 5.40 11.86
CA SER A 459 2.29 5.79 10.62
C SER A 459 1.29 4.74 10.12
N TRP A 460 1.70 3.48 10.02
CA TRP A 460 0.85 2.42 9.43
C TRP A 460 -0.24 1.98 10.40
N ASN A 461 0.02 1.98 11.70
CA ASN A 461 -1.03 1.83 12.72
C ASN A 461 -2.03 3.01 12.65
N GLY A 462 -1.57 4.25 12.43
CA GLY A 462 -2.42 5.41 12.21
C GLY A 462 -3.37 5.25 11.00
N LEU A 463 -2.85 4.80 9.87
CA LEU A 463 -3.65 4.45 8.68
C LEU A 463 -4.67 3.33 8.98
N MET A 464 -4.29 2.33 9.77
CA MET A 464 -5.22 1.24 10.11
C MET A 464 -6.30 1.68 11.12
N ILE A 465 -5.95 2.55 12.09
CA ILE A 465 -6.92 3.20 13.00
C ILE A 465 -7.97 3.97 12.18
N SER A 466 -7.53 4.77 11.19
CA SER A 466 -8.40 5.47 10.24
C SER A 466 -9.35 4.49 9.52
N GLY A 467 -8.82 3.38 8.99
CA GLY A 467 -9.62 2.33 8.33
C GLY A 467 -10.71 1.71 9.22
N PHE A 468 -10.36 1.28 10.44
CA PHE A 468 -11.35 0.73 11.39
C PHE A 468 -12.35 1.78 11.89
N ALA A 469 -11.93 3.03 12.12
CA ALA A 469 -12.82 4.08 12.60
C ALA A 469 -13.84 4.51 11.54
N GLN A 470 -13.38 4.81 10.31
CA GLN A 470 -14.25 5.17 9.18
C GLN A 470 -15.21 4.03 8.83
N ALA A 471 -14.73 2.79 8.71
CA ALA A 471 -15.60 1.64 8.47
C ALA A 471 -16.58 1.39 9.62
N GLY A 472 -16.14 1.55 10.86
CA GLY A 472 -16.98 1.41 12.05
C GLY A 472 -18.13 2.42 12.08
N ALA A 473 -17.86 3.69 11.74
CA ALA A 473 -18.88 4.72 11.63
C ALA A 473 -19.83 4.49 10.44
N VAL A 474 -19.28 4.21 9.25
CA VAL A 474 -20.05 4.06 8.00
C VAL A 474 -20.92 2.79 8.01
N LEU A 475 -20.39 1.66 8.48
CA LEU A 475 -21.09 0.36 8.51
C LEU A 475 -21.87 0.15 9.82
N ALA A 476 -21.90 1.15 10.71
CA ALA A 476 -22.50 1.07 12.05
C ALA A 476 -21.98 -0.11 12.90
N LYS A 477 -20.67 -0.40 12.81
CA LYS A 477 -19.99 -1.51 13.48
C LYS A 477 -19.17 -1.04 14.68
N GLN A 478 -19.78 -1.05 15.87
CA GLN A 478 -19.12 -0.66 17.13
C GLN A 478 -17.87 -1.51 17.45
N GLU A 479 -17.82 -2.76 16.99
CA GLU A 479 -16.65 -3.65 17.09
C GLU A 479 -15.42 -3.07 16.39
N TYR A 480 -15.58 -2.43 15.22
CA TYR A 480 -14.49 -1.79 14.49
C TYR A 480 -14.02 -0.51 15.18
N VAL A 481 -14.93 0.34 15.66
CA VAL A 481 -14.58 1.54 16.46
C VAL A 481 -13.80 1.14 17.73
N SER A 482 -14.20 0.03 18.36
CA SER A 482 -13.50 -0.52 19.54
C SER A 482 -12.10 -1.06 19.18
N ARG A 483 -11.93 -1.71 18.02
CA ARG A 483 -10.62 -2.17 17.52
C ARG A 483 -9.69 -1.01 17.18
N ALA A 484 -10.22 0.08 16.63
CA ALA A 484 -9.49 1.33 16.39
C ALA A 484 -9.01 1.96 17.70
N ALA A 485 -9.87 2.07 18.71
CA ALA A 485 -9.50 2.59 20.03
C ALA A 485 -8.41 1.75 20.72
N GLN A 486 -8.44 0.42 20.59
CA GLN A 486 -7.37 -0.46 21.08
C GLN A 486 -6.02 -0.18 20.40
N ALA A 487 -6.02 0.03 19.08
CA ALA A 487 -4.81 0.38 18.33
C ALA A 487 -4.29 1.79 18.66
N ALA A 488 -5.17 2.79 18.79
CA ALA A 488 -4.78 4.12 19.25
C ALA A 488 -4.18 4.09 20.67
N GLY A 489 -4.78 3.30 21.57
CA GLY A 489 -4.24 3.03 22.90
C GLY A 489 -2.87 2.33 22.86
N PHE A 490 -2.65 1.39 21.94
CA PHE A 490 -1.35 0.76 21.72
C PHE A 490 -0.29 1.79 21.27
N VAL A 491 -0.58 2.60 20.25
CA VAL A 491 0.35 3.65 19.76
C VAL A 491 0.70 4.60 20.91
N ARG A 492 -0.28 5.03 21.71
CA ARG A 492 -0.05 5.92 22.86
C ARG A 492 0.81 5.31 23.97
N ARG A 493 0.82 3.98 24.12
CA ARG A 493 1.59 3.27 25.16
C ARG A 493 3.02 2.91 24.72
N HIS A 494 3.22 2.58 23.45
CA HIS A 494 4.48 1.96 22.98
C HIS A 494 5.24 2.77 21.93
N LEU A 495 4.58 3.73 21.28
CA LEU A 495 5.11 4.53 20.18
C LEU A 495 4.99 6.04 20.44
N TRP A 496 4.77 6.45 21.69
CA TRP A 496 4.74 7.84 22.12
C TRP A 496 5.48 8.00 23.45
N GLU A 497 6.33 9.03 23.53
CA GLU A 497 7.10 9.35 24.72
C GLU A 497 6.46 10.51 25.50
N PRO A 498 5.87 10.28 26.68
CA PRO A 498 5.17 11.34 27.41
C PRO A 498 6.07 12.50 27.85
N GLY A 499 7.36 12.24 28.06
CA GLY A 499 8.33 13.24 28.54
C GLY A 499 8.84 14.20 27.45
N SER A 500 9.04 13.71 26.22
CA SER A 500 9.47 14.51 25.08
C SER A 500 8.28 15.02 24.23
N GLY A 501 7.12 14.38 24.38
CA GLY A 501 5.93 14.57 23.53
C GLY A 501 6.05 13.91 22.15
N ARG A 502 7.18 13.27 21.83
CA ARG A 502 7.50 12.75 20.51
C ARG A 502 6.88 11.38 20.25
N LEU A 503 6.55 11.11 18.99
CA LEU A 503 6.32 9.74 18.52
C LEU A 503 7.66 9.02 18.31
N LEU A 504 7.64 7.71 18.50
CA LEU A 504 8.65 6.78 18.01
C LEU A 504 8.18 6.17 16.69
N ARG A 505 9.12 5.86 15.80
CA ARG A 505 8.83 5.28 14.48
C ARG A 505 8.28 3.87 14.58
N SER A 506 8.98 3.02 15.32
CA SER A 506 8.77 1.58 15.36
C SER A 506 8.83 1.03 16.79
N CYS A 507 8.24 -0.15 16.96
CA CYS A 507 8.50 -1.10 18.04
C CYS A 507 8.38 -2.52 17.45
N TYR A 508 8.78 -3.54 18.20
CA TYR A 508 8.97 -4.90 17.67
C TYR A 508 8.29 -5.93 18.57
N ARG A 509 7.95 -7.09 18.00
CA ARG A 509 7.57 -8.26 18.80
C ARG A 509 8.83 -8.92 19.39
N GLY A 510 8.96 -8.83 20.70
CA GLY A 510 9.96 -9.53 21.50
C GLY A 510 9.56 -10.97 21.83
N GLU A 511 10.30 -11.57 22.77
CA GLU A 511 9.94 -12.90 23.30
C GLU A 511 8.60 -12.86 24.04
N ALA A 512 7.83 -13.95 23.95
CA ALA A 512 6.51 -14.10 24.57
C ALA A 512 5.51 -12.96 24.26
N ASP A 513 5.54 -12.43 23.03
CA ASP A 513 4.71 -11.31 22.54
C ASP A 513 4.88 -9.98 23.32
N VAL A 514 5.97 -9.82 24.08
CA VAL A 514 6.30 -8.56 24.75
C VAL A 514 6.70 -7.50 23.70
N VAL A 515 6.21 -6.28 23.86
CA VAL A 515 6.57 -5.17 22.95
C VAL A 515 7.96 -4.64 23.32
N GLU A 516 8.91 -4.74 22.39
CA GLU A 516 10.29 -4.31 22.57
C GLU A 516 10.63 -3.08 21.72
N GLN A 517 11.65 -2.33 22.16
CA GLN A 517 12.23 -1.19 21.46
C GLN A 517 13.65 -1.52 20.99
N SER A 518 14.13 -0.81 19.96
CA SER A 518 15.54 -0.89 19.56
C SER A 518 16.45 -0.25 20.64
N ALA A 519 17.73 -0.64 20.67
CA ALA A 519 18.69 -0.10 21.64
C ALA A 519 18.91 1.41 21.48
N ALA A 520 18.73 1.92 20.26
CA ALA A 520 18.60 3.33 19.93
C ALA A 520 17.25 3.55 19.22
N PRO A 521 16.19 3.96 19.93
CA PRO A 521 14.88 4.22 19.34
C PRO A 521 14.95 5.28 18.23
N ILE A 522 14.23 5.03 17.14
CA ILE A 522 14.10 5.97 16.03
C ILE A 522 12.90 6.87 16.32
N HIS A 523 13.09 8.19 16.38
CA HIS A 523 11.99 9.14 16.49
C HIS A 523 11.12 9.11 15.22
N GLY A 524 9.82 9.33 15.39
CA GLY A 524 8.86 9.35 14.27
C GLY A 524 9.16 10.46 13.26
N PHE A 525 8.96 10.14 11.99
CA PHE A 525 9.04 11.07 10.87
C PHE A 525 7.71 11.79 10.67
N LEU A 526 7.66 12.76 9.77
CA LEU A 526 6.44 13.53 9.49
C LEU A 526 5.21 12.63 9.22
N GLU A 527 5.39 11.54 8.47
CA GLU A 527 4.31 10.59 8.17
C GLU A 527 3.75 9.86 9.41
N ASP A 528 4.55 9.66 10.46
CA ASP A 528 4.07 9.07 11.72
C ASP A 528 3.11 10.01 12.45
N TYR A 529 3.41 11.31 12.46
CA TYR A 529 2.51 12.30 13.03
C TYR A 529 1.24 12.43 12.18
N VAL A 530 1.37 12.65 10.87
CA VAL A 530 0.22 12.86 9.96
C VAL A 530 -0.79 11.73 10.06
N PHE A 531 -0.35 10.47 9.96
CA PHE A 531 -1.28 9.35 9.90
C PHE A 531 -1.82 8.94 11.28
N VAL A 532 -1.08 9.15 12.37
CA VAL A 532 -1.64 9.00 13.73
C VAL A 532 -2.66 10.10 14.02
N ILE A 533 -2.36 11.37 13.70
CA ILE A 533 -3.28 12.51 13.85
C ILE A 533 -4.56 12.26 13.05
N GLN A 534 -4.46 11.86 11.78
CA GLN A 534 -5.60 11.48 10.95
C GLN A 534 -6.44 10.36 11.58
N GLY A 535 -5.81 9.26 12.00
CA GLY A 535 -6.51 8.15 12.64
C GLY A 535 -7.21 8.55 13.94
N LEU A 536 -6.64 9.50 14.70
CA LEU A 536 -7.26 10.05 15.91
C LEU A 536 -8.44 10.97 15.62
N PHE A 537 -8.40 11.76 14.54
CA PHE A 537 -9.57 12.52 14.08
C PHE A 537 -10.69 11.59 13.63
N ASP A 538 -10.41 10.60 12.79
CA ASP A 538 -11.40 9.61 12.35
C ASP A 538 -11.99 8.83 13.54
N LEU A 539 -11.17 8.47 14.53
CA LEU A 539 -11.61 7.81 15.76
C LEU A 539 -12.46 8.73 16.64
N TYR A 540 -12.12 10.01 16.74
CA TYR A 540 -12.95 11.00 17.43
C TYR A 540 -14.32 11.15 16.74
N GLU A 541 -14.37 11.25 15.41
CA GLU A 541 -15.64 11.32 14.67
C GLU A 541 -16.50 10.06 14.85
N ALA A 542 -15.86 8.89 14.90
CA ALA A 542 -16.55 7.60 15.07
C ALA A 542 -16.99 7.29 16.52
N SER A 543 -16.34 7.87 17.54
CA SER A 543 -16.58 7.54 18.96
C SER A 543 -17.13 8.69 19.80
N LEU A 544 -16.92 9.94 19.37
CA LEU A 544 -17.13 11.19 20.12
C LEU A 544 -16.36 11.29 21.45
N ASP A 545 -15.33 10.46 21.65
CA ASP A 545 -14.42 10.55 22.80
C ASP A 545 -13.38 11.65 22.56
N GLN A 546 -13.59 12.78 23.24
CA GLN A 546 -12.77 13.99 23.15
C GLN A 546 -11.28 13.75 23.45
N SER A 547 -10.91 12.70 24.20
CA SER A 547 -9.51 12.45 24.56
C SER A 547 -8.62 12.12 23.35
N TRP A 548 -9.19 11.60 22.26
CA TRP A 548 -8.48 11.37 21.00
C TRP A 548 -8.20 12.68 20.25
N LEU A 549 -9.16 13.61 20.24
CA LEU A 549 -9.00 14.95 19.66
C LEU A 549 -7.94 15.76 20.42
N GLU A 550 -7.96 15.72 21.75
CA GLU A 550 -6.96 16.41 22.58
C GLU A 550 -5.54 15.88 22.32
N TRP A 551 -5.38 14.56 22.17
CA TRP A 551 -4.08 13.96 21.84
C TRP A 551 -3.65 14.27 20.40
N ALA A 552 -4.58 14.28 19.43
CA ALA A 552 -4.30 14.70 18.06
C ALA A 552 -3.74 16.15 18.00
N LEU A 553 -4.35 17.08 18.75
CA LEU A 553 -3.87 18.47 18.85
C LEU A 553 -2.48 18.57 19.51
N GLN A 554 -2.19 17.74 20.52
CA GLN A 554 -0.85 17.67 21.14
C GLN A 554 0.21 17.17 20.14
N LEU A 555 -0.14 16.15 19.33
CA LEU A 555 0.73 15.63 18.28
C LEU A 555 0.93 16.65 17.15
N GLN A 556 -0.12 17.36 16.72
CA GLN A 556 -0.02 18.45 15.73
C GLN A 556 0.96 19.52 16.18
N HIS A 557 0.84 20.02 17.41
CA HIS A 557 1.74 21.03 17.94
C HIS A 557 3.20 20.56 18.02
N THR A 558 3.43 19.25 18.14
CA THR A 558 4.75 18.63 18.09
C THR A 558 5.25 18.49 16.66
N GLN A 559 4.39 18.09 15.71
CA GLN A 559 4.67 18.03 14.28
C GLN A 559 5.11 19.40 13.75
N ASP A 560 4.38 20.47 14.09
CA ASP A 560 4.66 21.84 13.67
C ASP A 560 6.07 22.27 14.12
N LYS A 561 6.44 21.98 15.37
CA LYS A 561 7.77 22.30 15.92
C LYS A 561 8.92 21.57 15.22
N LEU A 562 8.72 20.32 14.82
CA LEU A 562 9.78 19.46 14.29
C LEU A 562 9.97 19.62 12.77
N PHE A 563 8.87 19.83 12.04
CA PHE A 563 8.85 19.66 10.58
C PHE A 563 8.48 20.91 9.78
N TRP A 564 7.81 21.91 10.36
CA TRP A 564 7.36 23.08 9.58
C TRP A 564 8.52 23.90 9.01
N ASP A 565 8.43 24.27 7.73
CA ASP A 565 9.32 25.23 7.09
C ASP A 565 8.68 26.63 7.06
N PRO A 566 9.09 27.57 7.93
CA PRO A 566 8.56 28.93 7.95
C PRO A 566 9.00 29.78 6.75
N LYS A 567 9.92 29.29 5.89
CA LYS A 567 10.41 30.04 4.71
C LYS A 567 9.77 29.59 3.41
N GLY A 568 9.68 28.28 3.20
CA GLY A 568 9.14 27.70 1.96
C GLY A 568 7.79 27.00 2.12
N PHE A 569 7.03 27.29 3.17
CA PHE A 569 5.60 26.94 3.33
C PHE A 569 5.25 25.47 3.02
N ALA A 570 5.78 24.54 3.81
CA ALA A 570 5.38 23.12 3.85
C ALA A 570 6.04 22.43 5.05
N TYR A 571 5.81 21.14 5.24
CA TYR A 571 6.56 20.33 6.20
C TYR A 571 7.71 19.57 5.52
N PHE A 572 8.85 19.46 6.20
CA PHE A 572 9.95 18.55 5.88
C PHE A 572 9.64 17.14 6.40
N SER A 573 9.98 16.10 5.64
CA SER A 573 9.70 14.71 6.03
C SER A 573 10.47 14.23 7.26
N SER A 574 11.61 14.85 7.57
CA SER A 574 12.51 14.50 8.69
C SER A 574 12.84 15.70 9.58
N GLU A 575 13.24 15.44 10.83
CA GLU A 575 13.61 16.47 11.82
C GLU A 575 14.80 17.32 11.35
N ALA A 576 14.93 18.55 11.87
CA ALA A 576 16.09 19.39 11.63
C ALA A 576 17.33 18.87 12.39
N GLY A 577 18.49 18.88 11.75
CA GLY A 577 19.78 18.68 12.43
C GLY A 577 20.33 17.25 12.44
N ASP A 578 19.69 16.27 11.77
CA ASP A 578 20.34 14.97 11.52
C ASP A 578 21.57 15.16 10.60
N PRO A 579 22.80 14.91 11.08
CA PRO A 579 24.02 15.10 10.29
C PRO A 579 24.24 14.01 9.23
N SER A 580 23.46 12.92 9.26
CA SER A 580 23.50 11.85 8.25
C SER A 580 22.68 12.17 7.00
N LEU A 581 21.74 13.13 7.06
CA LEU A 581 20.93 13.54 5.92
C LEU A 581 21.52 14.77 5.21
N LEU A 582 22.02 14.59 3.98
CA LEU A 582 22.54 15.70 3.16
C LEU A 582 21.47 16.70 2.68
N LEU A 583 20.21 16.31 2.76
CA LEU A 583 19.06 17.01 2.21
C LEU A 583 17.81 16.64 3.00
N ARG A 584 17.09 17.62 3.54
CA ARG A 584 15.73 17.44 4.06
C ARG A 584 14.76 17.68 2.90
N LEU A 585 14.04 16.64 2.51
CA LEU A 585 12.99 16.73 1.51
C LEU A 585 11.68 17.19 2.15
N LYS A 586 10.85 17.89 1.38
CA LYS A 586 9.44 18.14 1.69
C LYS A 586 8.58 17.07 1.05
N ASP A 587 7.35 16.90 1.53
CA ASP A 587 6.36 16.09 0.83
C ASP A 587 5.61 16.95 -0.20
N GLY A 588 6.09 16.91 -1.44
CA GLY A 588 5.49 17.60 -2.58
C GLY A 588 6.36 17.52 -3.83
N ALA A 589 5.80 16.94 -4.90
CA ALA A 589 6.36 16.77 -6.25
C ALA A 589 7.56 15.78 -6.40
N TRP A 590 7.36 14.77 -7.26
CA TRP A 590 8.39 13.86 -7.82
C TRP A 590 9.16 12.95 -6.83
N GLY A 591 8.43 12.04 -6.18
CA GLY A 591 8.99 10.85 -5.52
C GLY A 591 8.06 9.64 -5.68
N PRO A 592 8.41 8.42 -5.18
CA PRO A 592 7.60 7.20 -5.32
C PRO A 592 6.18 7.31 -4.76
N TRP A 593 5.99 8.24 -3.83
CA TRP A 593 4.71 8.66 -3.27
C TRP A 593 3.70 9.18 -4.31
N ALA A 594 4.13 9.52 -5.53
CA ALA A 594 3.26 9.84 -6.65
C ALA A 594 2.72 8.57 -7.35
N GLU A 595 3.54 7.52 -7.49
CA GLU A 595 3.14 6.23 -8.09
C GLU A 595 2.39 5.32 -7.10
N GLN A 596 2.74 5.39 -5.81
CA GLN A 596 2.03 4.69 -4.73
C GLN A 596 0.85 5.50 -4.18
N GLY A 597 0.75 6.78 -4.54
CA GLY A 597 -0.32 7.68 -4.11
C GLY A 597 -0.35 7.91 -2.59
N TRP A 598 0.50 8.81 -2.10
CA TRP A 598 0.50 9.25 -0.69
C TRP A 598 0.54 10.79 -0.54
N SER A 599 0.81 11.55 -1.60
CA SER A 599 1.13 12.99 -1.51
C SER A 599 -0.07 13.94 -1.35
N TRP A 600 -1.28 13.47 -1.02
CA TRP A 600 -2.50 14.30 -1.11
C TRP A 600 -3.31 14.49 0.19
N ARG A 601 -2.92 13.91 1.34
CA ARG A 601 -3.60 14.17 2.63
C ARG A 601 -3.12 15.41 3.39
N TRP A 602 -2.21 16.21 2.83
CA TRP A 602 -1.61 17.38 3.51
C TRP A 602 -2.56 18.54 3.75
N ALA A 603 -3.71 18.60 3.07
CA ALA A 603 -4.68 19.70 3.22
C ALA A 603 -5.32 19.72 4.63
N ASP A 604 -5.71 18.56 5.16
CA ASP A 604 -6.43 18.43 6.42
C ASP A 604 -5.52 18.57 7.66
N VAL A 605 -4.19 18.61 7.46
CA VAL A 605 -3.15 18.71 8.49
C VAL A 605 -2.34 20.02 8.36
N THR A 606 -2.90 21.00 7.65
CA THR A 606 -2.44 22.40 7.73
C THR A 606 -2.83 23.00 9.10
N PRO A 607 -2.03 23.91 9.68
CA PRO A 607 -2.32 24.49 10.98
C PRO A 607 -3.70 25.16 10.97
N CYS A 608 -4.56 24.73 11.90
CA CYS A 608 -5.96 25.15 11.94
C CYS A 608 -6.08 26.70 11.96
N PRO A 609 -6.92 27.33 11.11
CA PRO A 609 -7.09 28.78 11.07
C PRO A 609 -7.58 29.44 12.38
N LEU A 610 -7.93 28.64 13.40
CA LEU A 610 -8.28 29.10 14.74
C LEU A 610 -7.10 29.78 15.46
N GLN A 611 -5.84 29.39 15.22
CA GLN A 611 -4.70 30.02 15.91
C GLN A 611 -4.31 31.38 15.34
N THR A 612 -4.38 31.60 14.03
CA THR A 612 -3.98 32.87 13.39
C THR A 612 -5.03 33.98 13.45
N ARG A 613 -6.20 33.76 14.05
CA ARG A 613 -7.27 34.77 14.19
C ARG A 613 -7.53 35.28 15.60
N MET A 614 -6.85 34.78 16.64
CA MET A 614 -7.12 35.19 18.02
C MET A 614 -6.36 36.44 18.52
N GLU A 615 -5.42 37.00 17.76
CA GLU A 615 -4.62 38.15 18.21
C GLU A 615 -5.11 39.54 17.72
N GLN A 616 -6.20 39.64 16.93
CA GLN A 616 -6.74 40.96 16.49
C GLN A 616 -8.27 41.06 16.49
N SER A 617 -8.82 41.57 17.60
CA SER A 617 -10.18 42.14 17.77
C SER A 617 -11.41 41.20 17.68
N PRO A 618 -12.59 41.61 18.23
CA PRO A 618 -13.57 40.64 18.74
C PRO A 618 -14.76 40.30 17.81
N LEU A 619 -15.05 38.98 17.72
CA LEU A 619 -16.37 38.29 17.68
C LEU A 619 -17.49 38.72 16.68
N PRO A 620 -18.47 37.83 16.35
CA PRO A 620 -18.64 36.43 16.75
C PRO A 620 -18.76 35.40 15.62
N THR A 621 -18.25 34.21 15.94
CA THR A 621 -18.75 32.86 15.64
C THR A 621 -20.13 32.72 14.99
N LEU A 622 -20.20 32.07 13.81
CA LEU A 622 -21.21 31.07 13.38
C LEU A 622 -21.07 30.74 11.88
N LEU A 623 -20.78 29.49 11.53
CA LEU A 623 -21.02 28.95 10.17
C LEU A 623 -21.10 27.41 10.15
N LEU A 624 -21.86 26.87 11.11
CA LEU A 624 -22.58 25.60 10.96
C LEU A 624 -24.06 25.96 10.88
N SER A 625 -24.78 25.41 9.90
CA SER A 625 -26.15 25.73 9.48
C SER A 625 -26.38 27.14 8.88
N GLN A 626 -26.29 27.26 7.54
CA GLN A 626 -27.14 28.17 6.75
C GLN A 626 -27.08 27.88 5.24
N THR A 627 -27.80 26.84 4.80
CA THR A 627 -28.20 26.65 3.38
C THR A 627 -29.67 26.24 3.30
N CYS A 628 -30.55 27.03 3.91
CA CYS A 628 -32.00 26.84 3.81
C CYS A 628 -32.78 28.15 3.97
N SER A 629 -32.64 29.09 3.03
CA SER A 629 -33.58 30.21 2.86
C SER A 629 -33.41 30.92 1.52
N GLU A 630 -34.06 30.45 0.44
CA GLU A 630 -34.59 31.31 -0.64
C GLU A 630 -35.51 30.53 -1.61
N GLN A 631 -36.73 30.21 -1.15
CA GLN A 631 -37.91 30.06 -2.02
C GLN A 631 -39.15 30.61 -1.29
N PRO A 632 -40.14 31.18 -2.00
CA PRO A 632 -41.26 31.86 -1.37
C PRO A 632 -42.32 30.92 -0.75
N ARG A 633 -43.06 31.47 0.21
CA ARG A 633 -44.14 30.88 1.05
C ARG A 633 -45.23 30.19 0.18
N ILE A 634 -46.13 29.30 0.64
CA ILE A 634 -46.96 29.14 1.88
C ILE A 634 -47.56 27.67 1.88
N PRO A 635 -48.30 27.14 2.90
CA PRO A 635 -48.05 26.93 4.33
C PRO A 635 -47.87 25.43 4.74
N ALA A 636 -47.58 25.20 6.03
CA ALA A 636 -47.36 23.88 6.65
C ALA A 636 -48.61 23.04 6.92
N THR A 637 -48.43 21.71 7.08
CA THR A 637 -49.10 20.89 8.13
C THR A 637 -48.23 19.69 8.55
N TRP A 638 -48.53 19.12 9.74
CA TRP A 638 -48.07 17.82 10.31
C TRP A 638 -46.63 17.67 10.84
N SER A 639 -46.50 18.03 12.12
CA SER A 639 -45.62 17.37 13.08
C SER A 639 -46.11 15.94 13.42
N GLY A 640 -45.23 14.98 13.73
CA GLY A 640 -45.72 13.68 14.24
C GLY A 640 -44.75 12.50 14.41
N TRP A 641 -44.01 12.49 15.53
CA TRP A 641 -43.67 11.29 16.33
C TRP A 641 -42.55 10.29 15.91
N LYS A 642 -41.93 9.76 16.97
CA LYS A 642 -40.83 8.78 16.98
C LYS A 642 -41.35 7.35 17.12
N ARG A 643 -40.49 6.39 16.72
CA ARG A 643 -40.35 5.00 17.19
C ARG A 643 -41.43 4.45 18.13
N LEU A 644 -42.02 3.31 17.72
CA LEU A 644 -42.17 2.13 18.57
C LEU A 644 -42.03 0.89 17.70
N GLY A 645 -41.42 -0.17 18.21
CA GLY A 645 -41.24 -1.42 17.48
C GLY A 645 -41.70 -2.62 18.31
N ARG A 646 -42.46 -3.52 17.68
CA ARG A 646 -42.42 -4.99 17.83
C ARG A 646 -43.50 -5.62 16.95
N SER A 647 -43.19 -6.80 16.41
CA SER A 647 -44.04 -7.89 15.91
C SER A 647 -45.56 -7.65 15.75
N TRP A 648 -46.14 -8.10 14.64
CA TRP A 648 -47.26 -9.09 14.57
C TRP A 648 -47.72 -9.21 13.10
N LEU A 649 -47.57 -10.41 12.52
CA LEU A 649 -48.35 -10.87 11.36
C LEU A 649 -49.57 -11.63 11.94
N PRO A 650 -50.77 -11.57 11.34
CA PRO A 650 -51.00 -12.44 10.18
C PRO A 650 -51.90 -11.90 9.06
N SER A 651 -51.73 -12.53 7.90
CA SER A 651 -52.63 -12.69 6.74
C SER A 651 -54.01 -11.99 6.71
N LEU A 652 -54.35 -11.42 5.54
CA LEU A 652 -55.62 -11.73 4.86
C LEU A 652 -55.51 -11.56 3.34
N ARG A 653 -56.47 -12.15 2.60
CA ARG A 653 -56.35 -12.49 1.16
C ARG A 653 -56.98 -11.46 0.23
N GLY A 654 -56.25 -11.09 -0.82
CA GLY A 654 -56.68 -11.05 -2.23
C GLY A 654 -57.87 -10.18 -2.68
N CYS A 655 -57.63 -9.34 -3.69
CA CYS A 655 -58.61 -9.07 -4.76
C CYS A 655 -57.92 -8.83 -6.12
N ARG A 656 -58.69 -8.80 -7.22
CA ARG A 656 -58.23 -9.10 -8.59
C ARG A 656 -58.18 -7.90 -9.57
N ARG A 657 -57.20 -7.97 -10.50
CA ARG A 657 -57.24 -7.63 -11.95
C ARG A 657 -57.65 -6.21 -12.45
N SER A 658 -56.65 -5.47 -12.93
CA SER A 658 -56.54 -4.74 -14.23
C SER A 658 -55.07 -4.30 -14.42
N ARG A 659 -54.38 -4.20 -15.57
CA ARG A 659 -54.49 -4.67 -16.98
C ARG A 659 -54.89 -3.66 -18.10
N TRP A 660 -53.91 -3.42 -19.00
CA TRP A 660 -53.89 -2.74 -20.32
C TRP A 660 -53.80 -1.19 -20.36
N PRO A 661 -53.18 -0.58 -21.42
CA PRO A 661 -52.32 -1.15 -22.49
C PRO A 661 -50.94 -0.47 -22.68
N CYS A 662 -50.01 -1.16 -23.36
CA CYS A 662 -48.85 -0.53 -24.02
C CYS A 662 -49.20 -0.05 -25.43
N PRO A 663 -48.53 0.99 -25.97
CA PRO A 663 -48.42 1.22 -27.41
C PRO A 663 -47.20 0.49 -28.00
N ARG A 664 -47.27 0.14 -29.30
CA ARG A 664 -46.20 -0.54 -30.06
C ARG A 664 -45.91 0.19 -31.39
N TRP A 665 -44.63 0.48 -31.66
CA TRP A 665 -43.98 0.52 -32.99
C TRP A 665 -44.40 1.70 -33.93
N PRO A 666 -43.55 2.18 -34.88
CA PRO A 666 -42.72 1.38 -35.80
C PRO A 666 -41.25 1.80 -36.01
N GLY A 667 -40.51 0.92 -36.70
CA GLY A 667 -39.40 1.23 -37.61
C GLY A 667 -39.60 0.41 -38.90
N PRO A 668 -38.58 0.16 -39.74
CA PRO A 668 -37.25 0.79 -39.86
C PRO A 668 -37.03 1.39 -41.28
N LEU A 669 -35.88 2.04 -41.55
CA LEU A 669 -35.23 2.13 -42.87
C LEU A 669 -33.74 2.56 -42.68
N PRO A 670 -32.82 2.33 -43.65
CA PRO A 670 -31.37 2.20 -43.39
C PRO A 670 -30.51 3.38 -43.88
N CYS A 671 -29.23 3.40 -43.47
CA CYS A 671 -28.11 3.71 -44.38
C CYS A 671 -26.75 3.27 -43.84
N SER A 672 -25.82 2.98 -44.75
CA SER A 672 -24.44 2.57 -44.54
C SER A 672 -23.47 3.76 -44.41
N ILE A 673 -22.27 3.54 -43.86
CA ILE A 673 -20.95 3.85 -44.48
C ILE A 673 -19.79 3.37 -43.57
N THR A 674 -18.63 3.14 -44.20
CA THR A 674 -17.44 2.38 -43.76
C THR A 674 -16.46 3.10 -42.81
N PRO A 675 -15.55 2.36 -42.14
CA PRO A 675 -14.49 2.93 -41.30
C PRO A 675 -13.33 3.51 -42.13
N SER A 676 -12.53 4.39 -41.53
CA SER A 676 -11.29 4.92 -42.11
C SER A 676 -10.06 4.58 -41.25
N ASN A 677 -9.15 3.78 -41.82
CA ASN A 677 -7.78 3.64 -41.33
C ASN A 677 -7.00 4.93 -41.63
N ARG A 678 -6.11 5.36 -40.72
CA ARG A 678 -4.76 5.87 -41.07
C ARG A 678 -3.76 5.63 -39.93
N TRP A 679 -2.74 4.83 -40.27
CA TRP A 679 -1.31 4.91 -39.91
C TRP A 679 -0.91 5.28 -38.48
#